data_AF-A0A3P8VMQ9-F1
#
_entry.id   AF-A0A3P8VMQ9-F1
#
_cell.length_a   1.000
_cell.length_b   1.000
_cell.length_c   1.000
_cell.angle_alpha   90.00
_cell.angle_beta   90.00
_cell.angle_gamma   90.00
#
_symmetry.space_group_name_H-M   'P 1'
#
loop_
_entity.id
_entity.type
_entity.pdbx_description
1 polymer ?
#
loop_
_entity_poly.entity_id
_entity_poly.type
_entity_poly.pdbx_seq_one_letter_code
_entity_poly.pdbx_strand_id
1 'polypeptide(L)'
;METGRKVLGMSSGQRKEDKETWWWNDEIQESVQRKRLAKKRWDSDRTEENRLEYKERTREVKREVAKAKQKAYEELYESLETKEGEKELYRLARQRNQAGKDVQQVRLIKDREGNVITSEESVLRRWKEYFEELLNEENERESRNEEPETSRKKVDQVRKDEVRKALKRMKSGKSVGPDDIPVEVWKCLGEVAVNFLTGLFNRILETGKMPDEWRKSVLVPIHKKGDAQSCNNYRGIKLMSHTMKIWERVVEARLRQEVEICEQQYGFMPRKSTTDAIFALRMLMEKYREGQKELHCVFVDLEKAYDKVPREELWFCMRKSGVAEKYVSLVQDMYENSTTVVRCAVGRTEDFKVEVGLHQGSALSPFLFAVVMDRLTDEVRQESPWTMMFADDIVICSESRQQLEENLERWRFALERRGMKVSRSKTEYMCVNERQNSEIVRLQGAEVVKVQEFRYLGSTVQSSGDCGREVKNRVQAGWNSWRKVSGVIGGRRVSAKVKGKVYRTVVRPAMMYGLETVAIGRRQEEELEVAELKMLRFSLGVTRMDRVRNEVIRGTTQTGRFGEKAREARLRWFGHVQRRDSGYIGRRMLEMELPGRRKRGRPKRRYMDAVREDMQIVGVRVEDTENRERWKSMICCGNP
;
A
#
# COMPACT_ATOMS: atom_id res chain seq x y z
N MET A 1 2.42 34.85 6.68
CA MET A 1 2.14 34.16 5.40
C MET A 1 2.79 34.85 4.19
N GLU A 2 2.85 36.18 4.16
CA GLU A 2 3.33 36.95 2.99
C GLU A 2 4.84 36.75 2.69
N THR A 3 5.69 36.75 3.72
CA THR A 3 7.14 36.50 3.58
C THR A 3 7.44 35.10 3.03
N GLY A 4 6.70 34.08 3.46
CA GLY A 4 6.86 32.71 2.96
C GLY A 4 6.49 32.57 1.48
N ARG A 5 5.41 33.23 1.06
CA ARG A 5 5.00 33.30 -0.37
C ARG A 5 6.07 33.99 -1.23
N LYS A 6 6.71 35.04 -0.70
CA LYS A 6 7.75 35.82 -1.38
C LYS A 6 9.08 35.07 -1.50
N VAL A 7 9.46 34.29 -0.49
CA VAL A 7 10.77 33.59 -0.43
C VAL A 7 10.72 32.18 -1.03
N LEU A 8 9.64 31.44 -0.84
CA LEU A 8 9.52 30.03 -1.24
C LEU A 8 8.64 29.81 -2.48
N GLY A 9 7.87 30.83 -2.89
CA GLY A 9 6.84 30.73 -3.91
C GLY A 9 5.54 30.09 -3.40
N MET A 10 4.45 30.23 -4.16
CA MET A 10 3.22 29.47 -3.96
C MET A 10 3.25 28.19 -4.80
N SER A 11 2.96 27.04 -4.18
CA SER A 11 2.57 25.84 -4.92
C SER A 11 1.14 26.05 -5.42
N SER A 12 0.96 26.42 -6.69
CA SER A 12 -0.35 26.73 -7.27
C SER A 12 -1.36 25.58 -7.20
N GLY A 13 -0.94 24.35 -6.92
CA GLY A 13 -1.80 23.15 -6.85
C GLY A 13 -2.43 22.75 -8.19
N GLN A 14 -2.64 23.71 -9.09
CA GLN A 14 -2.58 23.57 -10.53
C GLN A 14 -1.12 23.32 -10.89
N ARG A 15 -0.89 22.31 -11.75
CA ARG A 15 0.34 22.29 -12.54
C ARG A 15 0.48 23.71 -13.09
N LYS A 16 1.58 24.42 -12.75
CA LYS A 16 2.04 25.47 -13.64
C LYS A 16 2.01 24.86 -15.05
N GLU A 17 1.82 25.66 -16.08
CA GLU A 17 2.16 25.27 -17.44
C GLU A 17 3.69 25.05 -17.54
N ASP A 18 4.24 24.19 -16.68
CA ASP A 18 5.56 23.63 -16.74
C ASP A 18 5.51 22.72 -17.95
N LYS A 19 6.34 23.05 -18.95
CA LYS A 19 7.07 22.09 -19.78
C LYS A 19 6.37 20.73 -19.78
N GLU A 20 5.41 20.53 -20.70
CA GLU A 20 4.47 19.38 -20.73
C GLU A 20 5.16 18.01 -20.55
N THR A 21 6.48 17.96 -20.73
CA THR A 21 7.33 16.80 -20.58
C THR A 21 8.71 17.13 -19.99
N TRP A 22 9.27 16.19 -19.24
CA TRP A 22 10.58 16.26 -18.56
C TRP A 22 11.81 16.45 -19.46
N TRP A 23 11.64 16.38 -20.78
CA TRP A 23 12.69 16.58 -21.81
C TRP A 23 12.52 17.91 -22.56
N TRP A 24 11.53 18.73 -22.19
CA TRP A 24 11.27 20.01 -22.84
C TRP A 24 12.24 21.09 -22.33
N ASN A 25 12.84 21.85 -23.24
CA ASN A 25 13.79 22.91 -22.92
C ASN A 25 13.42 24.21 -23.67
N ASP A 26 14.14 25.29 -23.37
CA ASP A 26 13.81 26.63 -23.88
C ASP A 26 14.09 26.72 -25.40
N GLU A 27 15.06 25.96 -25.90
CA GLU A 27 15.37 25.80 -27.34
C GLU A 27 14.21 25.17 -28.13
N ILE A 28 13.54 24.14 -27.58
CA ILE A 28 12.33 23.56 -28.17
C ILE A 28 11.20 24.58 -28.16
N GLN A 29 11.05 25.32 -27.06
CA GLN A 29 9.99 26.31 -26.92
C GLN A 29 10.11 27.39 -27.99
N GLU A 30 11.31 27.92 -28.21
CA GLU A 30 11.59 28.87 -29.29
C GLU A 30 11.33 28.26 -30.67
N SER A 31 11.81 27.03 -30.93
CA SER A 31 11.61 26.34 -32.21
C SER A 31 10.13 26.12 -32.52
N VAL A 32 9.32 25.79 -31.50
CA VAL A 32 7.86 25.64 -31.63
C VAL A 32 7.18 26.99 -31.86
N GLN A 33 7.63 28.07 -31.23
CA GLN A 33 7.12 29.42 -31.48
C GLN A 33 7.40 29.86 -32.91
N ARG A 34 8.62 29.64 -33.43
CA ARG A 34 8.97 29.90 -34.84
C ARG A 34 8.10 29.10 -35.80
N LYS A 35 7.83 27.82 -35.51
CA LYS A 35 6.88 27.00 -36.28
C LYS A 35 5.45 27.55 -36.26
N ARG A 36 4.98 28.04 -35.10
CA ARG A 36 3.64 28.65 -34.97
C ARG A 36 3.53 29.94 -35.78
N LEU A 37 4.55 30.78 -35.78
CA LEU A 37 4.63 32.00 -36.59
C LEU A 37 4.62 31.68 -38.09
N ALA A 38 5.42 30.71 -38.55
CA ALA A 38 5.44 30.26 -39.94
C ALA A 38 4.08 29.67 -40.37
N LYS A 39 3.41 28.93 -39.47
CA LYS A 39 2.05 28.44 -39.72
C LYS A 39 1.05 29.59 -39.88
N LYS A 40 1.11 30.59 -39.02
CA LYS A 40 0.21 31.77 -39.08
C LYS A 40 0.38 32.52 -40.39
N ARG A 41 1.61 32.68 -40.88
CA ARG A 41 1.90 33.28 -42.20
C ARG A 41 1.36 32.45 -43.36
N TRP A 42 1.50 31.13 -43.31
CA TRP A 42 0.93 30.24 -44.32
C TRP A 42 -0.61 30.25 -44.31
N ASP A 43 -1.22 30.29 -43.12
CA ASP A 43 -2.68 30.36 -42.98
C ASP A 43 -3.26 31.70 -43.51
N SER A 44 -2.48 32.79 -43.47
CA SER A 44 -2.86 34.10 -44.02
C SER A 44 -2.69 34.19 -45.55
N ASP A 45 -1.49 33.92 -46.06
CA ASP A 45 -1.15 34.28 -47.45
C ASP A 45 -1.24 33.10 -48.43
N ARG A 46 -1.28 31.86 -47.92
CA ARG A 46 -1.37 30.59 -48.67
C ARG A 46 -0.40 30.43 -49.85
N THR A 47 0.75 31.11 -49.82
CA THR A 47 1.81 30.98 -50.84
C THR A 47 2.61 29.68 -50.68
N GLU A 48 3.21 29.21 -51.78
CA GLU A 48 4.04 27.98 -51.77
C GLU A 48 5.34 28.17 -50.96
N GLU A 49 5.88 29.39 -50.93
CA GLU A 49 7.05 29.76 -50.14
C GLU A 49 6.80 29.64 -48.63
N ASN A 50 5.66 30.18 -48.14
CA ASN A 50 5.24 30.05 -46.75
C ASN A 50 4.93 28.58 -46.38
N ARG A 51 4.45 27.77 -47.34
CA ARG A 51 4.23 26.33 -47.14
C ARG A 51 5.55 25.57 -46.96
N LEU A 52 6.58 25.91 -47.74
CA LEU A 52 7.92 25.34 -47.63
C LEU A 52 8.58 25.74 -46.30
N GLU A 53 8.50 27.01 -45.92
CA GLU A 53 9.01 27.52 -44.64
C GLU A 53 8.36 26.76 -43.46
N TYR A 54 7.03 26.61 -43.45
CA TYR A 54 6.33 25.84 -42.41
C TYR A 54 6.77 24.36 -42.38
N LYS A 55 6.98 23.72 -43.53
CA LYS A 55 7.49 22.33 -43.60
C LYS A 55 8.90 22.21 -43.05
N GLU A 56 9.79 23.16 -43.36
CA GLU A 56 11.16 23.17 -42.84
C GLU A 56 11.19 23.38 -41.33
N ARG A 57 10.47 24.38 -40.81
CA ARG A 57 10.34 24.62 -39.36
C ARG A 57 9.71 23.42 -38.65
N THR A 58 8.80 22.71 -39.29
CA THR A 58 8.24 21.46 -38.75
C THR A 58 9.28 20.34 -38.68
N ARG A 59 10.17 20.21 -39.68
CA ARG A 59 11.28 19.24 -39.67
C ARG A 59 12.34 19.60 -38.63
N GLU A 60 12.63 20.89 -38.47
CA GLU A 60 13.55 21.43 -37.47
C GLU A 60 13.06 21.14 -36.04
N VAL A 61 11.81 21.48 -35.72
CA VAL A 61 11.18 21.14 -34.43
C VAL A 61 11.22 19.63 -34.18
N LYS A 62 10.93 18.79 -35.18
CA LYS A 62 11.02 17.33 -35.02
C LYS A 62 12.44 16.86 -34.68
N ARG A 63 13.47 17.46 -35.28
CA ARG A 63 14.88 17.15 -35.00
C ARG A 63 15.28 17.59 -33.60
N GLU A 64 14.96 18.82 -33.20
CA GLU A 64 15.30 19.34 -31.88
C GLU A 64 14.57 18.58 -30.76
N VAL A 65 13.30 18.24 -30.95
CA VAL A 65 12.56 17.36 -30.03
C VAL A 65 13.21 15.98 -29.93
N ALA A 66 13.73 15.42 -31.02
CA ALA A 66 14.40 14.13 -31.00
C ALA A 66 15.75 14.19 -30.26
N LYS A 67 16.55 15.25 -30.47
CA LYS A 67 17.82 15.49 -29.76
C LYS A 67 17.61 15.72 -28.27
N ALA A 68 16.67 16.59 -27.88
CA ALA A 68 16.40 16.87 -26.47
C ALA A 68 15.89 15.62 -25.73
N LYS A 69 15.00 14.83 -26.37
CA LYS A 69 14.61 13.52 -25.85
C LYS A 69 15.82 12.62 -25.67
N GLN A 70 16.72 12.57 -26.64
CA GLN A 70 17.91 11.73 -26.59
C GLN A 70 18.83 12.12 -25.42
N LYS A 71 19.20 13.40 -25.32
CA LYS A 71 20.06 13.90 -24.24
C LYS A 71 19.43 13.65 -22.86
N ALA A 72 18.15 13.95 -22.71
CA ALA A 72 17.43 13.69 -21.47
C ALA A 72 17.37 12.18 -21.13
N TYR A 73 17.23 11.30 -22.13
CA TYR A 73 17.31 9.85 -21.91
C TYR A 73 18.72 9.39 -21.51
N GLU A 74 19.77 9.94 -22.11
CA GLU A 74 21.16 9.63 -21.77
C GLU A 74 21.49 10.05 -20.33
N GLU A 75 21.22 11.30 -19.96
CA GLU A 75 21.37 11.81 -18.59
C GLU A 75 20.54 11.01 -17.58
N LEU A 76 19.31 10.64 -17.96
CA LEU A 76 18.49 9.75 -17.16
C LEU A 76 19.20 8.41 -16.97
N TYR A 77 19.68 7.76 -18.04
CA TYR A 77 20.34 6.46 -17.94
C TYR A 77 21.63 6.49 -17.13
N GLU A 78 22.41 7.57 -17.19
CA GLU A 78 23.56 7.80 -16.30
C GLU A 78 23.12 7.91 -14.84
N SER A 79 22.08 8.71 -14.57
CA SER A 79 21.51 8.82 -13.22
C SER A 79 20.96 7.48 -12.69
N LEU A 80 20.45 6.62 -13.59
CA LEU A 80 19.94 5.28 -13.26
C LEU A 80 21.03 4.32 -12.82
N GLU A 81 22.32 4.59 -13.04
CA GLU A 81 23.39 3.76 -12.49
C GLU A 81 23.61 4.01 -10.98
N THR A 82 23.22 5.18 -10.47
CA THR A 82 23.32 5.54 -9.04
C THR A 82 22.25 4.85 -8.17
N LYS A 83 22.43 4.91 -6.84
CA LYS A 83 21.40 4.47 -5.86
C LYS A 83 20.17 5.39 -5.85
N GLU A 84 20.32 6.64 -6.26
CA GLU A 84 19.25 7.64 -6.28
C GLU A 84 18.32 7.46 -7.49
N GLY A 85 18.88 7.02 -8.63
CA GLY A 85 18.14 6.72 -9.85
C GLY A 85 17.09 5.61 -9.73
N GLU A 86 17.17 4.73 -8.73
CA GLU A 86 16.12 3.73 -8.48
C GLU A 86 14.78 4.38 -8.11
N LYS A 87 14.79 5.51 -7.38
CA LYS A 87 13.56 6.25 -7.05
C LYS A 87 12.97 6.94 -8.28
N GLU A 88 13.83 7.45 -9.15
CA GLU A 88 13.46 8.05 -10.43
C GLU A 88 12.81 7.03 -11.37
N LEU A 89 13.29 5.78 -11.39
CA LEU A 89 12.65 4.67 -12.12
C LEU A 89 11.21 4.44 -11.70
N TYR A 90 10.95 4.40 -10.38
CA TYR A 90 9.58 4.26 -9.88
C TYR A 90 8.72 5.48 -10.22
N ARG A 91 9.27 6.68 -10.20
CA ARG A 91 8.57 7.92 -10.58
C ARG A 91 8.19 7.88 -12.06
N LEU A 92 9.12 7.54 -12.94
CA LEU A 92 8.90 7.41 -14.39
C LEU A 92 7.88 6.32 -14.72
N ALA A 93 7.99 5.16 -14.06
CA ALA A 93 7.02 4.07 -14.21
C ALA A 93 5.60 4.53 -13.82
N ARG A 94 5.47 5.28 -12.72
CA ARG A 94 4.17 5.81 -12.26
C ARG A 94 3.62 6.86 -13.20
N GLN A 95 4.44 7.82 -13.64
CA GLN A 95 4.02 8.87 -14.58
C GLN A 95 3.55 8.27 -15.90
N ARG A 96 4.27 7.29 -16.45
CA ARG A 96 3.84 6.60 -17.67
C ARG A 96 2.61 5.73 -17.49
N ASN A 97 2.51 5.01 -16.38
CA ASN A 97 1.29 4.28 -16.05
C ASN A 97 0.08 5.21 -15.93
N GLN A 98 0.26 6.43 -15.41
CA GLN A 98 -0.80 7.42 -15.35
C GLN A 98 -1.18 7.95 -16.74
N ALA A 99 -0.19 8.18 -17.61
CA ALA A 99 -0.42 8.61 -19.00
C ALA A 99 -1.08 7.53 -19.87
N GLY A 100 -0.85 6.25 -19.58
CA GLY A 100 -1.40 5.11 -20.32
C GLY A 100 -2.75 4.58 -19.81
N LYS A 101 -3.37 5.23 -18.81
CA LYS A 101 -4.74 4.90 -18.40
C LYS A 101 -5.72 5.61 -19.32
N ASP A 102 -6.69 4.87 -19.86
CA ASP A 102 -7.79 5.40 -20.69
C ASP A 102 -8.61 6.47 -19.95
N VAL A 103 -8.66 6.36 -18.61
CA VAL A 103 -9.31 7.33 -17.72
C VAL A 103 -8.24 8.00 -16.86
N GLN A 104 -7.74 9.14 -17.33
CA GLN A 104 -6.79 9.96 -16.57
C GLN A 104 -7.49 10.85 -15.53
N GLN A 105 -8.73 11.26 -15.83
CA GLN A 105 -9.58 12.12 -15.02
C GLN A 105 -11.03 11.68 -15.21
N VAL A 106 -11.68 11.24 -14.14
CA VAL A 106 -13.12 10.98 -14.18
C VAL A 106 -13.85 12.30 -14.04
N ARG A 107 -14.44 12.75 -15.14
CA ARG A 107 -15.29 13.94 -15.21
C ARG A 107 -16.79 13.61 -15.17
N LEU A 108 -17.16 12.34 -15.31
CA LEU A 108 -18.53 11.86 -15.36
C LEU A 108 -18.78 10.85 -14.24
N ILE A 109 -19.85 11.02 -13.49
CA ILE A 109 -20.17 10.21 -12.31
C ILE A 109 -21.64 9.85 -12.32
N LYS A 110 -21.98 8.69 -11.75
CA LYS A 110 -23.38 8.27 -11.62
C LYS A 110 -24.06 8.94 -10.42
N ASP A 111 -25.31 9.34 -10.61
CA ASP A 111 -26.22 9.74 -9.53
C ASP A 111 -26.59 8.53 -8.64
N ARG A 112 -27.64 8.64 -7.82
CA ARG A 112 -28.07 7.53 -6.94
C ARG A 112 -28.84 6.47 -7.73
N GLU A 113 -29.55 6.91 -8.76
CA GLU A 113 -30.41 6.13 -9.65
C GLU A 113 -29.61 5.39 -10.73
N GLY A 114 -28.32 5.70 -10.88
CA GLY A 114 -27.40 5.07 -11.81
C GLY A 114 -27.23 5.81 -13.14
N ASN A 115 -27.85 6.98 -13.31
CA ASN A 115 -27.71 7.81 -14.50
C ASN A 115 -26.40 8.60 -14.46
N VAL A 116 -25.79 8.78 -15.63
CA VAL A 116 -24.50 9.47 -15.74
C VAL A 116 -24.71 10.98 -15.75
N ILE A 117 -24.16 11.64 -14.74
CA ILE A 117 -24.11 13.09 -14.62
C ILE A 117 -22.92 13.63 -15.43
N THR A 118 -23.18 14.67 -16.23
CA THR A 118 -22.19 15.31 -17.12
C THR A 118 -21.83 16.75 -16.74
N SER A 119 -22.72 17.48 -16.05
CA SER A 119 -22.46 18.85 -15.62
C SER A 119 -21.43 18.91 -14.49
N GLU A 120 -20.46 19.82 -14.59
CA GLU A 120 -19.39 19.99 -13.60
C GLU A 120 -19.95 20.31 -12.20
N GLU A 121 -20.96 21.17 -12.12
CA GLU A 121 -21.64 21.53 -10.86
C GLU A 121 -22.31 20.31 -10.22
N SER A 122 -23.03 19.53 -11.02
CA SER A 122 -23.72 18.33 -10.56
C SER A 122 -22.73 17.23 -10.12
N VAL A 123 -21.58 17.12 -10.80
CA VAL A 123 -20.49 16.20 -10.40
C VAL A 123 -19.85 16.63 -9.08
N LEU A 124 -19.59 17.93 -8.90
CA LEU A 124 -19.09 18.47 -7.63
C LEU A 124 -20.08 18.23 -6.49
N ARG A 125 -21.37 18.50 -6.73
CA ARG A 125 -22.44 18.25 -5.76
C ARG A 125 -22.52 16.78 -5.38
N ARG A 126 -22.50 15.87 -6.37
CA ARG A 126 -22.53 14.42 -6.14
C ARG A 126 -21.35 13.92 -5.31
N TRP A 127 -20.15 14.48 -5.53
CA TRP A 127 -18.97 14.18 -4.72
C TRP A 127 -19.09 14.69 -3.29
N LYS A 128 -19.59 15.92 -3.11
CA LYS A 128 -19.84 16.51 -1.79
C LYS A 128 -20.84 15.64 -1.03
N GLU A 129 -22.02 15.42 -1.58
CA GLU A 129 -23.08 14.57 -1.01
C GLU A 129 -22.51 13.20 -0.59
N TYR A 130 -21.79 12.53 -1.49
CA TYR A 130 -21.24 11.20 -1.20
C TYR A 130 -20.31 11.18 0.01
N PHE A 131 -19.34 12.11 0.07
CA PHE A 131 -18.35 12.12 1.14
C PHE A 131 -18.88 12.76 2.41
N GLU A 132 -19.83 13.68 2.32
CA GLU A 132 -20.52 14.29 3.45
C GLU A 132 -21.37 13.26 4.17
N GLU A 133 -22.19 12.48 3.45
CA GLU A 133 -22.93 11.34 4.03
C GLU A 133 -21.96 10.31 4.63
N LEU A 134 -20.93 9.92 3.88
CA LEU A 134 -19.97 8.93 4.33
C LEU A 134 -19.29 9.33 5.65
N LEU A 135 -18.88 10.59 5.79
CA LEU A 135 -18.07 11.10 6.89
C LEU A 135 -18.87 11.74 8.03
N ASN A 136 -20.21 11.75 7.94
CA ASN A 136 -21.08 12.30 9.00
C ASN A 136 -22.20 11.34 9.45
N GLU A 137 -22.54 10.30 8.68
CA GLU A 137 -23.48 9.27 9.13
C GLU A 137 -22.78 8.20 9.98
N GLU A 138 -23.15 8.06 11.25
CA GLU A 138 -22.77 6.93 12.09
C GLU A 138 -23.63 5.70 11.78
N ASN A 139 -23.05 4.50 11.97
CA ASN A 139 -23.85 3.27 11.99
C ASN A 139 -24.59 3.16 13.33
N GLU A 140 -25.72 2.45 13.34
CA GLU A 140 -26.42 2.07 14.57
C GLU A 140 -25.46 1.35 15.54
N ARG A 141 -25.55 1.74 16.82
CA ARG A 141 -24.73 1.17 17.90
C ARG A 141 -25.43 1.30 19.23
N GLU A 142 -25.08 0.43 20.17
CA GLU A 142 -25.51 0.50 21.55
C GLU A 142 -24.83 1.69 22.26
N SER A 143 -25.57 2.41 23.09
CA SER A 143 -24.98 3.37 24.00
C SER A 143 -24.09 2.67 25.03
N ARG A 144 -23.10 3.40 25.56
CA ARG A 144 -22.35 2.97 26.74
C ARG A 144 -22.93 3.64 27.96
N ASN A 145 -23.24 2.83 28.97
CA ASN A 145 -23.56 3.29 30.32
C ASN A 145 -22.32 3.24 31.24
N GLU A 146 -21.20 2.72 30.74
CA GLU A 146 -19.92 2.62 31.46
C GLU A 146 -19.07 3.87 31.17
N GLU A 147 -18.68 4.57 32.24
CA GLU A 147 -17.65 5.60 32.16
C GLU A 147 -16.27 4.99 32.46
N PRO A 148 -15.34 4.97 31.51
CA PRO A 148 -14.02 4.39 31.72
C PRO A 148 -13.22 5.27 32.69
N GLU A 149 -12.41 4.64 33.53
CA GLU A 149 -11.58 5.36 34.50
C GLU A 149 -10.60 6.31 33.77
N THR A 150 -10.59 7.57 34.23
CA THR A 150 -9.79 8.62 33.61
C THR A 150 -8.38 8.61 34.19
N SER A 151 -7.38 8.31 33.36
CA SER A 151 -5.99 8.29 33.80
C SER A 151 -5.42 9.70 33.93
N ARG A 152 -5.09 10.11 35.17
CA ARG A 152 -4.47 11.42 35.49
C ARG A 152 -2.94 11.39 35.46
N LYS A 153 -2.33 10.48 34.69
CA LYS A 153 -0.87 10.42 34.52
C LYS A 153 -0.35 11.77 34.04
N LYS A 154 0.72 12.25 34.67
CA LYS A 154 1.39 13.49 34.26
C LYS A 154 2.03 13.28 32.89
N VAL A 155 1.76 14.20 31.97
CA VAL A 155 2.37 14.20 30.64
C VAL A 155 3.57 15.14 30.62
N ASP A 156 4.74 14.62 30.28
CA ASP A 156 5.97 15.40 30.16
C ASP A 156 5.97 16.33 28.94
N GLN A 157 6.76 17.40 29.01
CA GLN A 157 7.01 18.26 27.85
C GLN A 157 7.68 17.49 26.69
N VAL A 158 7.39 17.92 25.47
CA VAL A 158 7.99 17.45 24.22
C VAL A 158 9.46 17.81 24.18
N ARG A 159 10.31 16.79 23.96
CA ARG A 159 11.75 16.97 23.80
C ARG A 159 12.12 17.21 22.33
N LYS A 160 13.21 17.95 22.11
CA LYS A 160 13.76 18.19 20.76
C LYS A 160 14.06 16.90 20.00
N ASP A 161 14.54 15.86 20.69
CA ASP A 161 14.84 14.56 20.06
C ASP A 161 13.62 13.85 19.50
N GLU A 162 12.46 14.02 20.13
CA GLU A 162 11.20 13.45 19.64
C GLU A 162 10.80 14.13 18.33
N VAL A 163 10.93 15.45 18.27
CA VAL A 163 10.69 16.25 17.06
C VAL A 163 11.68 15.89 15.95
N ARG A 164 12.98 15.74 16.27
CA ARG A 164 13.99 15.27 15.30
C ARG A 164 13.64 13.90 14.73
N LYS A 165 13.25 12.96 15.59
CA LYS A 165 12.83 11.61 15.17
C LYS A 165 11.58 11.67 14.28
N ALA A 166 10.58 12.48 14.65
CA ALA A 166 9.37 12.68 13.85
C ALA A 166 9.68 13.27 12.47
N LEU A 167 10.50 14.33 12.42
CA LEU A 167 10.91 14.99 11.18
C LEU A 167 11.72 14.06 10.26
N LYS A 168 12.64 13.26 10.82
CA LYS A 168 13.40 12.25 10.08
C LYS A 168 12.50 11.18 9.46
N ARG A 169 11.39 10.81 10.12
CA ARG A 169 10.40 9.85 9.60
C ARG A 169 9.51 10.43 8.51
N MET A 170 9.41 11.76 8.36
CA MET A 170 8.65 12.37 7.28
C MET A 170 9.29 12.08 5.92
N LYS A 171 8.49 11.67 4.93
CA LYS A 171 8.96 11.43 3.56
C LYS A 171 8.88 12.72 2.75
N SER A 172 9.93 13.00 1.99
CA SER A 172 9.98 14.10 1.02
C SER A 172 9.18 13.77 -0.26
N GLY A 173 8.82 14.78 -1.05
CA GLY A 173 8.08 14.66 -2.31
C GLY A 173 6.62 14.26 -2.10
N LYS A 174 6.00 14.72 -1.01
CA LYS A 174 4.58 14.46 -0.69
C LYS A 174 3.72 15.67 -0.99
N SER A 175 2.49 15.41 -1.44
CA SER A 175 1.48 16.44 -1.69
C SER A 175 1.18 17.20 -0.40
N VAL A 176 1.22 18.52 -0.47
CA VAL A 176 0.96 19.44 0.63
C VAL A 176 -0.52 19.49 1.01
N GLY A 177 -0.79 19.88 2.26
CA GLY A 177 -2.13 20.20 2.74
C GLY A 177 -2.55 21.63 2.35
N PRO A 178 -3.65 22.15 2.93
CA PRO A 178 -4.18 23.47 2.61
C PRO A 178 -3.26 24.65 2.99
N ASP A 179 -2.27 24.42 3.84
CA ASP A 179 -1.28 25.42 4.25
C ASP A 179 -0.16 25.64 3.22
N ASP A 180 -0.08 24.77 2.21
CA ASP A 180 0.96 24.76 1.17
C ASP A 180 2.40 24.72 1.72
N ILE A 181 2.60 24.19 2.94
CA ILE A 181 3.92 24.03 3.55
C ILE A 181 4.48 22.63 3.29
N PRO A 182 5.45 22.46 2.39
CA PRO A 182 6.11 21.18 2.17
C PRO A 182 7.02 20.82 3.35
N VAL A 183 7.19 19.52 3.61
CA VAL A 183 8.00 19.07 4.75
C VAL A 183 9.49 19.39 4.58
N GLU A 184 9.91 19.59 3.35
CA GLU A 184 11.22 20.05 2.93
C GLU A 184 11.59 21.37 3.61
N VAL A 185 10.64 22.29 3.81
CA VAL A 185 10.90 23.54 4.55
C VAL A 185 11.42 23.24 5.95
N TRP A 186 10.73 22.37 6.68
CA TRP A 186 11.13 21.96 8.03
C TRP A 186 12.46 21.21 8.04
N LYS A 187 12.74 20.41 7.01
CA LYS A 187 14.02 19.69 6.91
C LYS A 187 15.19 20.60 6.59
N CYS A 188 15.02 21.58 5.69
CA CYS A 188 16.07 22.50 5.29
C CYS A 188 16.47 23.46 6.42
N LEU A 189 15.52 23.86 7.27
CA LEU A 189 15.76 24.73 8.43
C LEU A 189 16.52 24.03 9.58
N GLY A 190 16.67 22.70 9.54
CA GLY A 190 17.46 21.95 10.52
C GLY A 190 17.04 22.21 11.96
N GLU A 191 18.02 22.55 12.81
CA GLU A 191 17.80 22.79 14.24
C GLU A 191 16.89 23.99 14.55
N VAL A 192 16.84 24.99 13.66
CA VAL A 192 15.93 26.13 13.83
C VAL A 192 14.47 25.65 13.80
N ALA A 193 14.14 24.76 12.85
CA ALA A 193 12.82 24.15 12.78
C ALA A 193 12.53 23.27 14.01
N VAL A 194 13.51 22.49 14.47
CA VAL A 194 13.34 21.65 15.66
C VAL A 194 13.00 22.50 16.88
N ASN A 195 13.76 23.58 17.12
CA ASN A 195 13.51 24.49 18.24
C ASN A 195 12.12 25.12 18.18
N PHE A 196 11.72 25.63 17.00
CA PHE A 196 10.42 26.23 16.78
C PHE A 196 9.28 25.23 17.00
N LEU A 197 9.36 24.06 16.35
CA LEU A 197 8.32 23.04 16.43
C LEU A 197 8.20 22.48 17.85
N THR A 198 9.30 22.29 18.58
CA THR A 198 9.25 21.89 19.98
C THR A 198 8.53 22.92 20.85
N GLY A 199 8.82 24.21 20.67
CA GLY A 199 8.11 25.28 21.39
C GLY A 199 6.61 25.30 21.07
N LEU A 200 6.26 25.20 19.79
CA LEU A 200 4.87 25.12 19.33
C LEU A 200 4.14 23.91 19.95
N PHE A 201 4.74 22.72 19.90
CA PHE A 201 4.12 21.50 20.41
C PHE A 201 3.96 21.52 21.93
N ASN A 202 4.90 22.10 22.67
CA ASN A 202 4.75 22.31 24.10
C ASN A 202 3.62 23.28 24.43
N ARG A 203 3.47 24.35 23.65
CA ARG A 203 2.33 25.26 23.80
C ARG A 203 0.99 24.57 23.54
N ILE A 204 0.90 23.75 22.48
CA ILE A 204 -0.30 22.94 22.19
C ILE A 204 -0.57 21.97 23.34
N LEU A 205 0.48 21.32 23.86
CA LEU A 205 0.37 20.40 24.99
C LEU A 205 -0.11 21.13 26.25
N GLU A 206 0.37 22.34 26.54
CA GLU A 206 -0.07 23.14 27.69
C GLU A 206 -1.53 23.56 27.54
N THR A 207 -1.88 24.24 26.43
CA THR A 207 -3.22 24.79 26.20
C THR A 207 -4.28 23.73 25.89
N GLY A 208 -3.87 22.56 25.40
CA GLY A 208 -4.78 21.55 24.87
C GLY A 208 -5.44 21.92 23.53
N LYS A 209 -4.95 22.97 22.85
CA LYS A 209 -5.55 23.51 21.63
C LYS A 209 -4.53 23.63 20.50
N MET A 210 -4.85 23.04 19.34
CA MET A 210 -4.06 23.16 18.11
C MET A 210 -4.51 24.37 17.27
N PRO A 211 -3.66 24.84 16.32
CA PRO A 211 -4.02 25.91 15.39
C PRO A 211 -5.25 25.55 14.54
N ASP A 212 -6.17 26.49 14.35
CA ASP A 212 -7.40 26.27 13.58
C ASP A 212 -7.14 26.01 12.09
N GLU A 213 -6.01 26.48 11.54
CA GLU A 213 -5.60 26.17 10.18
C GLU A 213 -5.39 24.66 9.96
N TRP A 214 -5.06 23.89 11.00
CA TRP A 214 -4.87 22.45 10.90
C TRP A 214 -6.19 21.68 10.81
N ARG A 215 -7.32 22.31 11.16
CA ARG A 215 -8.67 21.71 11.07
C ARG A 215 -9.16 21.60 9.63
N LYS A 216 -8.53 22.29 8.68
CA LYS A 216 -8.88 22.27 7.25
C LYS A 216 -8.12 21.16 6.52
N SER A 217 -8.81 20.44 5.64
CA SER A 217 -8.20 19.41 4.80
C SER A 217 -8.74 19.39 3.36
N VAL A 218 -7.99 18.77 2.45
CA VAL A 218 -8.43 18.54 1.06
C VAL A 218 -8.52 17.04 0.81
N LEU A 219 -9.73 16.54 0.59
CA LEU A 219 -10.00 15.15 0.25
C LEU A 219 -9.80 14.93 -1.25
N VAL A 220 -8.97 13.94 -1.62
CA VAL A 220 -8.74 13.54 -3.00
C VAL A 220 -9.32 12.14 -3.22
N PRO A 221 -10.34 11.98 -4.09
CA PRO A 221 -10.88 10.67 -4.44
C PRO A 221 -9.87 9.87 -5.27
N ILE A 222 -9.54 8.66 -4.84
CA ILE A 222 -8.66 7.73 -5.55
C ILE A 222 -9.45 6.47 -5.91
N HIS A 223 -9.58 6.21 -7.21
CA HIS A 223 -10.26 5.00 -7.71
C HIS A 223 -9.53 3.73 -7.26
N LYS A 224 -10.28 2.77 -6.70
CA LYS A 224 -9.78 1.49 -6.18
C LYS A 224 -9.93 0.37 -7.22
N LYS A 225 -11.17 -0.01 -7.53
CA LYS A 225 -11.54 -1.10 -8.45
C LYS A 225 -13.02 -0.99 -8.84
N GLY A 226 -13.45 -1.64 -9.92
CA GLY A 226 -14.84 -1.60 -10.38
C GLY A 226 -15.14 -0.39 -11.25
N ASP A 227 -16.44 -0.11 -11.45
CA ASP A 227 -16.93 1.01 -12.26
C ASP A 227 -16.32 2.35 -11.79
N ALA A 228 -15.60 3.02 -12.68
CA ALA A 228 -14.95 4.30 -12.40
C ALA A 228 -15.94 5.47 -12.29
N GLN A 229 -17.19 5.30 -12.72
CA GLN A 229 -18.24 6.31 -12.58
C GLN A 229 -18.98 6.23 -11.24
N SER A 230 -18.80 5.14 -10.47
CA SER A 230 -19.45 4.97 -9.17
C SER A 230 -18.58 5.54 -8.04
N CYS A 231 -19.12 6.47 -7.24
CA CYS A 231 -18.43 7.04 -6.08
C CYS A 231 -17.98 5.97 -5.07
N ASN A 232 -18.74 4.87 -4.92
CA ASN A 232 -18.44 3.76 -4.00
C ASN A 232 -17.12 3.05 -4.28
N ASN A 233 -16.60 3.19 -5.50
CA ASN A 233 -15.35 2.59 -5.93
C ASN A 233 -14.13 3.50 -5.68
N TYR A 234 -14.31 4.60 -4.96
CA TYR A 234 -13.26 5.55 -4.61
C TYR A 234 -12.94 5.54 -3.12
N ARG A 235 -11.68 5.82 -2.83
CA ARG A 235 -11.18 6.06 -1.47
C ARG A 235 -10.82 7.54 -1.34
N GLY A 236 -11.38 8.22 -0.34
CA GLY A 236 -11.07 9.61 -0.05
C GLY A 236 -9.79 9.75 0.78
N ILE A 237 -8.71 10.25 0.19
CA ILE A 237 -7.46 10.51 0.94
C ILE A 237 -7.38 12.00 1.30
N LYS A 238 -7.27 12.29 2.60
CA LYS A 238 -7.12 13.64 3.14
C LYS A 238 -5.68 14.12 3.05
N LEU A 239 -5.50 15.25 2.39
CA LEU A 239 -4.29 16.06 2.45
C LEU A 239 -4.44 17.05 3.61
N MET A 240 -3.53 16.95 4.57
CA MET A 240 -3.51 17.73 5.82
C MET A 240 -2.15 18.40 5.96
N SER A 241 -2.06 19.43 6.80
CA SER A 241 -0.81 20.13 7.09
C SER A 241 0.32 19.14 7.41
N HIS A 242 1.48 19.32 6.79
CA HIS A 242 2.65 18.52 7.13
C HIS A 242 3.13 18.80 8.56
N THR A 243 2.93 20.02 9.05
CA THR A 243 3.27 20.43 10.41
C THR A 243 2.42 19.66 11.43
N MET A 244 1.10 19.57 11.19
CA MET A 244 0.20 18.72 11.97
C MET A 244 0.65 17.26 11.95
N LYS A 245 1.07 16.72 10.80
CA LYS A 245 1.57 15.32 10.71
C LYS A 245 2.86 15.08 11.50
N ILE A 246 3.68 16.11 11.71
CA ILE A 246 4.86 16.01 12.60
C ILE A 246 4.37 15.91 14.05
N TRP A 247 3.41 16.75 14.44
CA TRP A 247 2.78 16.69 15.76
C TRP A 247 2.14 15.32 16.04
N GLU A 248 1.31 14.83 15.11
CA GLU A 248 0.70 13.50 15.16
C GLU A 248 1.74 12.39 15.39
N ARG A 249 2.92 12.48 14.77
CA ARG A 249 3.99 11.50 14.94
C ARG A 249 4.64 11.53 16.31
N VAL A 250 4.73 12.72 16.94
CA VAL A 250 5.21 12.85 18.32
C VAL A 250 4.19 12.19 19.25
N VAL A 251 2.91 12.54 19.10
CA VAL A 251 1.82 11.95 19.90
C VAL A 251 1.73 10.43 19.70
N GLU A 252 1.78 9.94 18.45
CA GLU A 252 1.80 8.50 18.13
C GLU A 252 2.94 7.77 18.85
N ALA A 253 4.15 8.35 18.84
CA ALA A 253 5.32 7.72 19.46
C ALA A 253 5.17 7.59 20.98
N ARG A 254 4.52 8.57 21.63
CA ARG A 254 4.23 8.54 23.07
C ARG A 254 3.09 7.58 23.41
N LEU A 255 1.99 7.61 22.67
CA LEU A 255 0.86 6.70 22.89
C LEU A 255 1.25 5.23 22.73
N ARG A 256 2.18 4.91 21.83
CA ARG A 256 2.74 3.56 21.69
C ARG A 256 3.55 3.08 22.90
N GLN A 257 3.94 3.97 23.80
CA GLN A 257 4.59 3.61 25.07
C GLN A 257 3.56 3.38 26.18
N GLU A 258 2.35 3.97 26.07
CA GLU A 258 1.29 3.81 27.06
C GLU A 258 0.35 2.63 26.76
N VAL A 259 0.19 2.27 25.49
CA VAL A 259 -0.78 1.26 25.06
C VAL A 259 -0.10 0.06 24.44
N GLU A 260 -0.34 -1.10 25.03
CA GLU A 260 -0.02 -2.40 24.44
C GLU A 260 -1.19 -2.88 23.59
N ILE A 261 -0.90 -3.23 22.34
CA ILE A 261 -1.87 -3.78 21.37
C ILE A 261 -1.67 -5.29 21.30
N CYS A 262 -2.77 -6.03 21.24
CA CYS A 262 -2.76 -7.50 21.20
C CYS A 262 -1.87 -8.11 20.10
N GLU A 263 -1.43 -9.35 20.34
CA GLU A 263 -0.54 -10.07 19.42
C GLU A 263 -1.21 -10.41 18.07
N GLN A 264 -2.53 -10.54 18.06
CA GLN A 264 -3.35 -10.91 16.90
C GLN A 264 -3.43 -9.78 15.87
N GLN A 265 -3.16 -8.53 16.26
CA GLN A 265 -3.10 -7.38 15.35
C GLN A 265 -1.72 -7.27 14.69
N TYR A 266 -1.66 -7.57 13.40
CA TYR A 266 -0.47 -7.44 12.54
C TYR A 266 -0.42 -6.09 11.84
N GLY A 267 -1.57 -5.47 11.60
CA GLY A 267 -1.69 -4.20 10.91
C GLY A 267 -1.13 -3.04 11.74
N PHE A 268 -0.31 -2.19 11.10
CA PHE A 268 0.26 -0.98 11.71
C PHE A 268 1.13 -1.18 12.97
N MET A 269 1.47 -2.43 13.28
CA MET A 269 2.30 -2.77 14.43
C MET A 269 3.78 -2.84 14.07
N PRO A 270 4.67 -2.30 14.91
CA PRO A 270 6.10 -2.42 14.68
C PRO A 270 6.52 -3.88 14.70
N ARG A 271 7.48 -4.25 13.83
CA ARG A 271 8.07 -5.59 13.76
C ARG A 271 7.11 -6.73 13.38
N LYS A 272 5.88 -6.41 12.95
CA LYS A 272 4.94 -7.32 12.28
C LYS A 272 4.75 -6.88 10.83
N SER A 273 4.54 -7.84 9.95
CA SER A 273 4.47 -7.67 8.49
C SER A 273 3.31 -8.47 7.90
N THR A 274 2.95 -8.17 6.65
CA THR A 274 1.98 -9.00 5.91
C THR A 274 2.50 -10.43 5.72
N THR A 275 3.81 -10.60 5.54
CA THR A 275 4.46 -11.91 5.41
C THR A 275 4.27 -12.76 6.67
N ASP A 276 4.26 -12.17 7.87
CA ASP A 276 3.98 -12.88 9.12
C ASP A 276 2.60 -13.53 9.12
N ALA A 277 1.56 -12.74 8.85
CA ALA A 277 0.18 -13.21 8.85
C ALA A 277 -0.09 -14.21 7.72
N ILE A 278 0.46 -13.97 6.52
CA ILE A 278 0.38 -14.92 5.40
C ILE A 278 1.06 -16.24 5.77
N PHE A 279 2.26 -16.18 6.36
CA PHE A 279 2.99 -17.37 6.78
C PHE A 279 2.22 -18.15 7.84
N ALA A 280 1.68 -17.48 8.85
CA ALA A 280 0.92 -18.11 9.93
C ALA A 280 -0.31 -18.86 9.40
N LEU A 281 -1.13 -18.21 8.57
CA LEU A 281 -2.29 -18.85 7.95
C LEU A 281 -1.88 -20.05 7.08
N ARG A 282 -0.85 -19.90 6.23
CA ARG A 282 -0.39 -20.99 5.35
C ARG A 282 0.12 -22.19 6.15
N MET A 283 0.88 -21.95 7.21
CA MET A 283 1.39 -23.00 8.06
C MET A 283 0.26 -23.71 8.81
N LEU A 284 -0.75 -22.99 9.31
CA LEU A 284 -1.91 -23.58 9.96
C LEU A 284 -2.67 -24.49 8.98
N MET A 285 -3.00 -23.97 7.79
CA MET A 285 -3.65 -24.75 6.73
C MET A 285 -2.81 -25.97 6.29
N GLU A 286 -1.48 -25.82 6.17
CA GLU A 286 -0.59 -26.93 5.85
C GLU A 286 -0.63 -28.02 6.92
N LYS A 287 -0.54 -27.69 8.20
CA LYS A 287 -0.53 -28.68 9.27
C LYS A 287 -1.86 -29.43 9.39
N TYR A 288 -3.00 -28.74 9.28
CA TYR A 288 -4.32 -29.40 9.24
C TYR A 288 -4.46 -30.31 8.01
N ARG A 289 -3.95 -29.85 6.86
CA ARG A 289 -3.88 -30.67 5.65
C ARG A 289 -3.12 -31.98 5.89
N GLU A 290 -1.96 -31.89 6.54
CA GLU A 290 -1.13 -33.06 6.87
C GLU A 290 -1.76 -33.99 7.89
N GLY A 291 -2.40 -33.45 8.92
CA GLY A 291 -3.10 -34.23 9.93
C GLY A 291 -4.37 -34.90 9.41
N GLN A 292 -4.75 -34.66 8.16
CA GLN A 292 -6.00 -35.10 7.55
C GLN A 292 -7.24 -34.61 8.33
N LYS A 293 -7.12 -33.49 9.05
CA LYS A 293 -8.20 -32.87 9.83
C LYS A 293 -8.80 -31.70 9.08
N GLU A 294 -10.07 -31.44 9.33
CA GLU A 294 -10.76 -30.25 8.81
C GLU A 294 -10.25 -28.99 9.51
N LEU A 295 -10.17 -27.91 8.74
CA LEU A 295 -9.92 -26.56 9.26
C LEU A 295 -10.88 -25.62 8.54
N HIS A 296 -11.64 -24.88 9.33
CA HIS A 296 -12.61 -23.92 8.86
C HIS A 296 -12.04 -22.52 9.05
N CYS A 297 -12.01 -21.73 7.98
CA CYS A 297 -11.52 -20.35 8.00
C CYS A 297 -12.58 -19.41 7.44
N VAL A 298 -12.86 -18.31 8.13
CA VAL A 298 -13.66 -17.20 7.59
C VAL A 298 -12.79 -15.96 7.50
N PHE A 299 -12.89 -15.29 6.35
CA PHE A 299 -12.22 -14.04 6.04
C PHE A 299 -13.25 -12.92 6.12
N VAL A 300 -13.14 -12.06 7.12
CA VAL A 300 -14.09 -10.96 7.39
C VAL A 300 -13.48 -9.63 6.94
N ASP A 301 -14.25 -8.84 6.19
CA ASP A 301 -13.93 -7.46 5.79
C ASP A 301 -14.93 -6.53 6.45
N LEU A 302 -14.51 -5.32 6.83
CA LEU A 302 -15.38 -4.30 7.43
C LEU A 302 -15.78 -3.23 6.41
N GLU A 303 -17.03 -2.75 6.50
CA GLU A 303 -17.55 -1.74 5.59
C GLU A 303 -16.98 -0.36 5.91
N LYS A 304 -16.09 0.11 5.03
CA LYS A 304 -15.48 1.46 5.12
C LYS A 304 -14.96 1.77 6.53
N ALA A 305 -14.28 0.78 7.14
CA ALA A 305 -13.92 0.75 8.56
C ALA A 305 -13.36 2.06 9.12
N TYR A 306 -12.43 2.70 8.39
CA TYR A 306 -11.83 3.97 8.81
C TYR A 306 -12.82 5.13 8.82
N ASP A 307 -13.72 5.19 7.83
CA ASP A 307 -14.64 6.30 7.63
C ASP A 307 -15.84 6.21 8.58
N LYS A 308 -16.08 5.04 9.19
CA LYS A 308 -17.26 4.76 10.03
C LYS A 308 -16.95 4.56 11.53
N VAL A 309 -15.71 4.78 11.98
CA VAL A 309 -15.38 4.72 13.41
C VAL A 309 -16.14 5.82 14.17
N PRO A 310 -17.01 5.49 15.14
CA PRO A 310 -17.66 6.49 15.99
C PRO A 310 -16.62 7.16 16.90
N ARG A 311 -16.65 8.49 16.99
CA ARG A 311 -15.65 9.24 17.78
C ARG A 311 -15.75 8.95 19.27
N GLU A 312 -16.97 8.84 19.79
CA GLU A 312 -17.20 8.49 21.20
C GLU A 312 -16.62 7.12 21.56
N GLU A 313 -16.73 6.13 20.67
CA GLU A 313 -16.09 4.83 20.87
C GLU A 313 -14.56 4.91 20.81
N LEU A 314 -14.00 5.77 19.95
CA LEU A 314 -12.56 6.03 19.95
C LEU A 314 -12.09 6.60 21.30
N TRP A 315 -12.76 7.63 21.83
CA TRP A 315 -12.40 8.22 23.12
C TRP A 315 -12.50 7.21 24.25
N PHE A 316 -13.57 6.43 24.27
CA PHE A 316 -13.77 5.35 25.22
C PHE A 316 -12.64 4.31 25.14
N CYS A 317 -12.30 3.84 23.93
CA CYS A 317 -11.24 2.85 23.73
C CYS A 317 -9.87 3.37 24.17
N MET A 318 -9.57 4.66 23.95
CA MET A 318 -8.34 5.28 24.45
C MET A 318 -8.28 5.26 25.98
N ARG A 319 -9.35 5.71 26.66
CA ARG A 319 -9.42 5.70 28.13
C ARG A 319 -9.32 4.29 28.70
N LYS A 320 -10.08 3.33 28.16
CA LYS A 320 -10.02 1.91 28.55
C LYS A 320 -8.65 1.27 28.30
N SER A 321 -7.84 1.82 27.41
CA SER A 321 -6.45 1.40 27.19
C SER A 321 -5.45 2.03 28.16
N GLY A 322 -5.92 2.81 29.14
CA GLY A 322 -5.08 3.43 30.16
C GLY A 322 -4.29 4.66 29.68
N VAL A 323 -4.70 5.25 28.55
CA VAL A 323 -4.11 6.48 27.99
C VAL A 323 -4.38 7.66 28.92
N ALA A 324 -3.38 8.51 29.13
CA ALA A 324 -3.54 9.73 29.92
C ALA A 324 -4.63 10.65 29.32
N GLU A 325 -5.52 11.18 30.15
CA GLU A 325 -6.65 12.01 29.68
C GLU A 325 -6.19 13.21 28.87
N LYS A 326 -5.03 13.78 29.22
CA LYS A 326 -4.42 14.87 28.46
C LYS A 326 -4.21 14.51 26.99
N TYR A 327 -3.82 13.28 26.67
CA TYR A 327 -3.73 12.84 25.27
C TYR A 327 -5.10 12.61 24.65
N VAL A 328 -6.07 12.09 25.40
CA VAL A 328 -7.45 11.93 24.91
C VAL A 328 -8.01 13.29 24.49
N SER A 329 -7.89 14.31 25.34
CA SER A 329 -8.34 15.68 25.01
C SER A 329 -7.59 16.29 23.82
N LEU A 330 -6.29 16.03 23.69
CA LEU A 330 -5.52 16.48 22.52
C LEU A 330 -5.98 15.82 21.23
N VAL A 331 -6.28 14.52 21.25
CA VAL A 331 -6.81 13.83 20.08
C VAL A 331 -8.25 14.28 19.81
N GLN A 332 -9.08 14.50 20.82
CA GLN A 332 -10.41 15.11 20.65
C GLN A 332 -10.31 16.46 19.91
N ASP A 333 -9.41 17.33 20.35
CA ASP A 333 -9.17 18.62 19.70
C ASP A 333 -8.69 18.48 18.24
N MET A 334 -7.92 17.43 17.90
CA MET A 334 -7.52 17.18 16.50
C MET A 334 -8.70 16.90 15.56
N TYR A 335 -9.80 16.36 16.09
CA TYR A 335 -10.97 15.94 15.31
C TYR A 335 -12.11 16.95 15.38
N GLU A 336 -12.18 17.75 16.45
CA GLU A 336 -13.18 18.78 16.67
C GLU A 336 -13.18 19.83 15.55
N ASN A 337 -14.37 20.26 15.10
CA ASN A 337 -14.55 21.31 14.09
C ASN A 337 -13.73 21.14 12.80
N SER A 338 -13.39 19.89 12.44
CA SER A 338 -12.65 19.58 11.23
C SER A 338 -13.53 19.77 9.99
N THR A 339 -13.01 20.49 8.99
CA THR A 339 -13.69 20.69 7.71
C THR A 339 -12.85 20.16 6.55
N THR A 340 -13.53 19.78 5.47
CA THR A 340 -12.87 19.27 4.27
C THR A 340 -13.56 19.78 3.02
N VAL A 341 -12.77 19.92 1.95
CA VAL A 341 -13.26 20.09 0.58
C VAL A 341 -12.88 18.85 -0.24
N VAL A 342 -13.68 18.47 -1.23
CA VAL A 342 -13.31 17.42 -2.19
C VAL A 342 -12.66 18.06 -3.41
N ARG A 343 -11.45 17.61 -3.74
CA ARG A 343 -10.74 17.99 -4.98
C ARG A 343 -10.82 16.84 -5.98
N CYS A 344 -11.59 17.04 -7.04
CA CYS A 344 -11.75 16.11 -8.14
C CYS A 344 -11.23 16.72 -9.46
N ALA A 345 -11.49 16.06 -10.59
CA ALA A 345 -10.99 16.51 -11.89
C ALA A 345 -11.62 17.80 -12.41
N VAL A 346 -12.88 18.08 -12.04
CA VAL A 346 -13.62 19.26 -12.48
C VAL A 346 -13.40 20.48 -11.59
N GLY A 347 -12.96 20.28 -10.34
CA GLY A 347 -12.71 21.41 -9.45
C GLY A 347 -12.62 21.02 -7.97
N ARG A 348 -12.92 22.00 -7.12
CA ARG A 348 -13.07 21.83 -5.67
C ARG A 348 -14.53 22.07 -5.29
N THR A 349 -15.06 21.25 -4.38
CA THR A 349 -16.38 21.47 -3.80
C THR A 349 -16.33 22.59 -2.76
N GLU A 350 -17.50 23.04 -2.33
CA GLU A 350 -17.67 23.71 -1.05
C GLU A 350 -17.18 22.83 0.11
N ASP A 351 -16.86 23.46 1.23
CA ASP A 351 -16.48 22.75 2.44
C ASP A 351 -17.69 22.17 3.17
N PHE A 352 -17.42 21.11 3.91
CA PHE A 352 -18.38 20.48 4.82
C PHE A 352 -17.64 19.98 6.07
N LYS A 353 -18.39 19.79 7.15
CA LYS A 353 -17.87 19.25 8.41
C LYS A 353 -17.60 17.76 8.29
N VAL A 354 -16.66 17.28 9.09
CA VAL A 354 -16.37 15.86 9.26
C VAL A 354 -16.62 15.55 10.73
N GLU A 355 -17.55 14.66 11.02
CA GLU A 355 -17.99 14.32 12.37
C GLU A 355 -17.74 12.85 12.72
N VAL A 356 -17.58 11.98 11.72
CA VAL A 356 -17.37 10.53 11.89
C VAL A 356 -16.05 10.10 11.29
N GLY A 357 -15.50 9.01 11.83
CA GLY A 357 -14.37 8.31 11.26
C GLY A 357 -13.02 8.95 11.53
N LEU A 358 -11.98 8.22 11.13
CA LEU A 358 -10.58 8.59 11.24
C LEU A 358 -10.10 9.34 10.01
N HIS A 359 -9.10 10.21 10.16
CA HIS A 359 -8.53 10.94 9.04
C HIS A 359 -7.66 10.04 8.14
N GLN A 360 -8.21 9.59 7.01
CA GLN A 360 -7.46 8.81 6.01
C GLN A 360 -6.32 9.63 5.39
N GLY A 361 -5.10 9.49 5.91
CA GLY A 361 -3.93 10.28 5.52
C GLY A 361 -3.17 10.90 6.69
N SER A 362 -3.73 10.80 7.91
CA SER A 362 -3.09 11.07 9.19
C SER A 362 -1.94 10.10 9.47
N ALA A 363 -0.93 10.59 10.20
CA ALA A 363 0.12 9.76 10.75
C ALA A 363 -0.32 9.02 12.02
N LEU A 364 -1.31 9.54 12.75
CA LEU A 364 -1.80 9.01 14.02
C LEU A 364 -2.97 8.03 13.85
N SER A 365 -3.88 8.29 12.90
CA SER A 365 -5.08 7.46 12.70
C SER A 365 -4.85 5.95 12.58
N PRO A 366 -3.78 5.43 11.93
CA PRO A 366 -3.55 3.99 11.89
C PRO A 366 -3.32 3.35 13.26
N PHE A 367 -2.70 4.07 14.19
CA PHE A 367 -2.53 3.60 15.56
C PHE A 367 -3.84 3.67 16.34
N LEU A 368 -4.59 4.77 16.21
CA LEU A 368 -5.91 4.91 16.84
C LEU A 368 -6.89 3.80 16.38
N PHE A 369 -6.86 3.45 15.09
CA PHE A 369 -7.64 2.34 14.57
C PHE A 369 -7.25 1.01 15.23
N ALA A 370 -5.95 0.78 15.44
CA ALA A 370 -5.48 -0.42 16.12
C ALA A 370 -5.95 -0.46 17.59
N VAL A 371 -5.96 0.67 18.30
CA VAL A 371 -6.49 0.78 19.67
C VAL A 371 -7.99 0.44 19.70
N VAL A 372 -8.77 0.97 18.77
CA VAL A 372 -10.21 0.67 18.66
C VAL A 372 -10.42 -0.82 18.40
N MET A 373 -9.79 -1.37 17.37
CA MET A 373 -9.93 -2.80 17.04
C MET A 373 -9.48 -3.70 18.21
N ASP A 374 -8.41 -3.33 18.90
CA ASP A 374 -7.94 -4.05 20.08
C ASP A 374 -9.00 -4.11 21.19
N ARG A 375 -9.58 -2.97 21.56
CA ARG A 375 -10.59 -2.92 22.64
C ARG A 375 -11.94 -3.49 22.24
N LEU A 376 -12.36 -3.34 20.99
CA LEU A 376 -13.64 -3.88 20.50
C LEU A 376 -13.63 -5.42 20.40
N THR A 377 -12.45 -6.02 20.22
CA THR A 377 -12.31 -7.46 19.99
C THR A 377 -11.79 -8.24 21.20
N ASP A 378 -11.62 -7.57 22.35
CA ASP A 378 -11.00 -8.13 23.55
C ASP A 378 -11.66 -9.44 24.03
N GLU A 379 -12.99 -9.47 24.00
CA GLU A 379 -13.82 -10.59 24.48
C GLU A 379 -13.95 -11.75 23.48
N VAL A 380 -13.63 -11.53 22.20
CA VAL A 380 -13.92 -12.48 21.10
C VAL A 380 -12.68 -13.04 20.43
N ARG A 381 -11.52 -12.42 20.64
CA ARG A 381 -10.25 -12.85 20.04
C ARG A 381 -9.71 -14.10 20.70
N GLN A 382 -9.20 -15.00 19.87
CA GLN A 382 -8.43 -16.17 20.30
C GLN A 382 -6.94 -15.93 20.05
N GLU A 383 -6.08 -16.75 20.65
CA GLU A 383 -4.62 -16.66 20.41
C GLU A 383 -4.29 -16.79 18.91
N SER A 384 -3.21 -16.14 18.47
CA SER A 384 -2.73 -16.36 17.11
C SER A 384 -2.18 -17.79 17.00
N PRO A 385 -2.48 -18.56 15.93
CA PRO A 385 -3.04 -18.17 14.64
C PRO A 385 -4.57 -18.31 14.48
N TRP A 386 -5.34 -18.63 15.52
CA TRP A 386 -6.80 -18.84 15.41
C TRP A 386 -7.57 -17.58 15.08
N THR A 387 -7.06 -16.44 15.57
CA THR A 387 -7.48 -15.11 15.13
C THR A 387 -6.27 -14.36 14.59
N MET A 388 -6.42 -13.75 13.41
CA MET A 388 -5.42 -12.87 12.82
C MET A 388 -6.10 -11.63 12.26
N MET A 389 -5.65 -10.45 12.67
CA MET A 389 -6.14 -9.17 12.17
C MET A 389 -5.01 -8.43 11.46
N PHE A 390 -5.29 -7.87 10.30
CA PHE A 390 -4.42 -6.91 9.65
C PHE A 390 -5.24 -5.66 9.34
N ALA A 391 -5.25 -4.72 10.29
CA ALA A 391 -6.19 -3.61 10.27
C ALA A 391 -7.65 -4.13 10.23
N ASP A 392 -8.37 -3.88 9.14
CA ASP A 392 -9.76 -4.26 8.88
C ASP A 392 -9.91 -5.68 8.31
N ASP A 393 -8.83 -6.29 7.79
CA ASP A 393 -8.85 -7.68 7.29
C ASP A 393 -8.72 -8.65 8.47
N ILE A 394 -9.78 -9.40 8.79
CA ILE A 394 -9.82 -10.35 9.91
C ILE A 394 -9.92 -11.78 9.37
N VAL A 395 -9.18 -12.70 10.00
CA VAL A 395 -9.26 -14.14 9.75
C VAL A 395 -9.60 -14.84 11.05
N ILE A 396 -10.65 -15.65 11.03
CA ILE A 396 -11.10 -16.49 12.13
C ILE A 396 -10.97 -17.94 11.68
N CYS A 397 -10.27 -18.75 12.46
CA CYS A 397 -10.06 -20.17 12.20
C CYS A 397 -10.67 -21.02 13.32
N SER A 398 -11.13 -22.21 12.98
CA SER A 398 -11.69 -23.17 13.94
C SER A 398 -11.54 -24.60 13.44
N GLU A 399 -11.45 -25.55 14.37
CA GLU A 399 -11.41 -26.99 14.06
C GLU A 399 -12.77 -27.55 13.65
N SER A 400 -13.87 -26.90 14.06
CA SER A 400 -15.23 -27.30 13.68
C SER A 400 -16.00 -26.13 13.05
N ARG A 401 -16.88 -26.47 12.10
CA ARG A 401 -17.77 -25.50 11.44
C ARG A 401 -18.68 -24.78 12.44
N GLN A 402 -19.30 -25.53 13.36
CA GLN A 402 -20.21 -24.95 14.35
C GLN A 402 -19.49 -23.90 15.20
N GLN A 403 -18.29 -24.23 15.69
CA GLN A 403 -17.50 -23.29 16.47
C GLN A 403 -17.06 -22.08 15.63
N LEU A 404 -16.80 -22.26 14.32
CA LEU A 404 -16.51 -21.13 13.43
C LEU A 404 -17.73 -20.19 13.31
N GLU A 405 -18.92 -20.74 13.12
CA GLU A 405 -20.17 -19.99 12.99
C GLU A 405 -20.50 -19.22 14.27
N GLU A 406 -20.38 -19.87 15.43
CA GLU A 406 -20.54 -19.23 16.74
C GLU A 406 -19.51 -18.10 16.94
N ASN A 407 -18.24 -18.34 16.56
CA ASN A 407 -17.21 -17.31 16.66
C ASN A 407 -17.49 -16.15 15.70
N LEU A 408 -17.90 -16.41 14.46
CA LEU A 408 -18.24 -15.38 13.49
C LEU A 408 -19.39 -14.50 14.01
N GLU A 409 -20.43 -15.10 14.59
CA GLU A 409 -21.56 -14.35 15.15
C GLU A 409 -21.16 -13.52 16.38
N ARG A 410 -20.28 -14.05 17.24
CA ARG A 410 -19.68 -13.30 18.36
C ARG A 410 -18.87 -12.11 17.87
N TRP A 411 -18.04 -12.30 16.85
CA TRP A 411 -17.24 -11.24 16.23
C TRP A 411 -18.12 -10.16 15.60
N ARG A 412 -19.14 -10.56 14.83
CA ARG A 412 -20.12 -9.64 14.26
C ARG A 412 -20.81 -8.85 15.37
N PHE A 413 -21.31 -9.52 16.42
CA PHE A 413 -21.96 -8.85 17.54
C PHE A 413 -21.04 -7.82 18.23
N ALA A 414 -19.80 -8.22 18.56
CA ALA A 414 -18.85 -7.36 19.25
C ALA A 414 -18.50 -6.08 18.47
N LEU A 415 -18.38 -6.19 17.14
CA LEU A 415 -18.07 -5.08 16.24
C LEU A 415 -19.30 -4.22 15.92
N GLU A 416 -20.40 -4.84 15.49
CA GLU A 416 -21.59 -4.11 15.03
C GLU A 416 -22.30 -3.37 16.15
N ARG A 417 -22.34 -3.94 17.37
CA ARG A 417 -22.92 -3.25 18.55
C ARG A 417 -22.19 -1.94 18.88
N ARG A 418 -20.97 -1.73 18.36
CA ARG A 418 -20.15 -0.52 18.54
C ARG A 418 -19.95 0.27 17.23
N GLY A 419 -20.81 0.04 16.24
CA GLY A 419 -20.85 0.80 14.98
C GLY A 419 -19.86 0.32 13.90
N MET A 420 -19.13 -0.77 14.12
CA MET A 420 -18.20 -1.33 13.14
C MET A 420 -18.88 -2.44 12.33
N LYS A 421 -19.37 -2.10 11.14
CA LYS A 421 -20.21 -2.99 10.31
C LYS A 421 -19.41 -4.04 9.54
N VAL A 422 -19.81 -5.32 9.62
CA VAL A 422 -19.21 -6.42 8.86
C VAL A 422 -19.71 -6.44 7.43
N SER A 423 -18.83 -6.59 6.44
CA SER A 423 -19.22 -6.65 5.03
C SER A 423 -19.66 -8.05 4.64
N ARG A 424 -20.97 -8.27 4.53
CA ARG A 424 -21.54 -9.59 4.22
C ARG A 424 -21.12 -10.10 2.84
N SER A 425 -21.12 -9.22 1.84
CA SER A 425 -20.80 -9.55 0.44
C SER A 425 -19.32 -9.84 0.18
N LYS A 426 -18.44 -9.48 1.11
CA LYS A 426 -17.00 -9.73 1.02
C LYS A 426 -16.50 -10.73 2.06
N THR A 427 -17.35 -11.14 2.98
CA THR A 427 -17.03 -12.18 3.94
C THR A 427 -17.09 -13.52 3.21
N GLU A 428 -16.00 -14.26 3.23
CA GLU A 428 -15.86 -15.52 2.49
C GLU A 428 -15.40 -16.64 3.43
N TYR A 429 -15.89 -17.85 3.20
CA TYR A 429 -15.62 -19.05 3.99
C TYR A 429 -14.76 -20.05 3.19
N MET A 430 -13.77 -20.67 3.83
CA MET A 430 -12.92 -21.71 3.25
C MET A 430 -12.80 -22.89 4.20
N CYS A 431 -12.84 -24.10 3.66
CA CYS A 431 -12.61 -25.35 4.41
C CYS A 431 -11.43 -26.12 3.82
N VAL A 432 -10.50 -26.56 4.67
CA VAL A 432 -9.40 -27.48 4.31
C VAL A 432 -9.82 -28.90 4.66
N ASN A 433 -9.47 -29.89 3.83
CA ASN A 433 -9.69 -31.33 4.10
C ASN A 433 -11.15 -31.75 4.35
N GLU A 434 -12.08 -31.04 3.71
CA GLU A 434 -13.51 -31.33 3.81
C GLU A 434 -13.82 -32.83 3.57
N ARG A 435 -14.47 -33.47 4.55
CA ARG A 435 -14.76 -34.92 4.59
C ARG A 435 -16.18 -35.25 4.12
N GLN A 436 -17.12 -34.34 4.31
CA GLN A 436 -18.51 -34.41 3.83
C GLN A 436 -18.85 -33.12 3.10
N ASN A 437 -19.84 -33.12 2.20
CA ASN A 437 -20.33 -31.88 1.59
C ASN A 437 -20.98 -31.05 2.71
N SER A 438 -20.16 -30.25 3.38
CA SER A 438 -20.48 -29.73 4.70
C SER A 438 -21.56 -28.67 4.57
N GLU A 439 -22.47 -28.68 5.54
CA GLU A 439 -23.48 -27.64 5.74
C GLU A 439 -22.92 -26.22 5.59
N ILE A 440 -23.80 -25.32 5.18
CA ILE A 440 -23.53 -23.91 4.91
C ILE A 440 -23.13 -23.20 6.22
N VAL A 441 -22.08 -22.37 6.16
CA VAL A 441 -21.78 -21.41 7.26
C VAL A 441 -22.70 -20.21 7.08
N ARG A 442 -23.37 -19.80 8.16
CA ARG A 442 -24.29 -18.67 8.12
C ARG A 442 -23.77 -17.48 8.93
N LEU A 443 -24.14 -16.28 8.50
CA LEU A 443 -23.98 -15.03 9.23
C LEU A 443 -25.35 -14.35 9.25
N GLN A 444 -25.95 -14.19 10.45
CA GLN A 444 -27.33 -13.71 10.58
C GLN A 444 -28.35 -14.53 9.78
N GLY A 445 -28.14 -15.84 9.66
CA GLY A 445 -29.00 -16.74 8.86
C GLY A 445 -28.74 -16.72 7.35
N ALA A 446 -27.95 -15.76 6.83
CA ALA A 446 -27.56 -15.72 5.42
C ALA A 446 -26.33 -16.58 5.14
N GLU A 447 -26.31 -17.25 3.99
CA GLU A 447 -25.17 -18.08 3.54
C GLU A 447 -23.92 -17.23 3.29
N VAL A 448 -22.80 -17.63 3.91
CA VAL A 448 -21.48 -17.08 3.61
C VAL A 448 -20.89 -17.81 2.40
N VAL A 449 -20.43 -17.04 1.41
CA VAL A 449 -19.90 -17.60 0.16
C VAL A 449 -18.69 -18.48 0.45
N LYS A 450 -18.81 -19.77 0.11
CA LYS A 450 -17.73 -20.74 0.23
C LYS A 450 -16.78 -20.67 -0.97
N VAL A 451 -15.48 -20.56 -0.71
CA VAL A 451 -14.43 -20.41 -1.72
C VAL A 451 -13.34 -21.47 -1.57
N GLN A 452 -12.75 -21.85 -2.70
CA GLN A 452 -11.58 -22.74 -2.75
C GLN A 452 -10.26 -21.96 -2.80
N GLU A 453 -10.31 -20.68 -3.20
CA GLU A 453 -9.18 -19.77 -3.25
C GLU A 453 -9.56 -18.40 -2.68
N PHE A 454 -8.68 -17.80 -1.89
CA PHE A 454 -8.88 -16.48 -1.29
C PHE A 454 -7.61 -15.63 -1.40
N ARG A 455 -7.74 -14.33 -1.66
CA ARG A 455 -6.60 -13.41 -1.74
C ARG A 455 -6.40 -12.67 -0.42
N TYR A 456 -5.60 -13.26 0.47
CA TYR A 456 -5.25 -12.68 1.77
C TYR A 456 -3.98 -11.81 1.70
N LEU A 457 -4.08 -10.54 2.10
CA LEU A 457 -2.97 -9.58 2.14
C LEU A 457 -2.13 -9.52 0.85
N GLY A 458 -2.82 -9.70 -0.27
CA GLY A 458 -2.23 -9.68 -1.60
C GLY A 458 -1.69 -11.03 -2.09
N SER A 459 -1.65 -12.10 -1.29
CA SER A 459 -1.25 -13.46 -1.66
C SER A 459 -2.44 -14.44 -1.67
N THR A 460 -2.46 -15.37 -2.62
CA THR A 460 -3.57 -16.33 -2.77
C THR A 460 -3.33 -17.59 -1.96
N VAL A 461 -4.23 -17.89 -1.03
CA VAL A 461 -4.31 -19.16 -0.29
C VAL A 461 -5.37 -20.06 -0.91
N GLN A 462 -5.15 -21.37 -0.87
CA GLN A 462 -6.06 -22.37 -1.44
C GLN A 462 -6.29 -23.51 -0.45
N SER A 463 -7.53 -23.98 -0.35
CA SER A 463 -7.93 -25.11 0.50
C SER A 463 -7.11 -26.38 0.21
N SER A 464 -6.82 -26.62 -1.08
CA SER A 464 -6.07 -27.79 -1.55
C SER A 464 -4.57 -27.76 -1.23
N GLY A 465 -4.04 -26.59 -0.84
CA GLY A 465 -2.60 -26.36 -0.70
C GLY A 465 -1.82 -26.23 -2.01
N ASP A 466 -2.50 -26.13 -3.16
CA ASP A 466 -1.82 -25.82 -4.41
C ASP A 466 -1.30 -24.37 -4.41
N CYS A 467 -0.21 -24.15 -5.15
CA CYS A 467 0.40 -22.84 -5.36
C CYS A 467 0.34 -22.39 -6.82
N GLY A 468 -0.18 -23.21 -7.74
CA GLY A 468 -0.27 -22.88 -9.17
C GLY A 468 -1.04 -21.59 -9.43
N ARG A 469 -2.12 -21.32 -8.70
CA ARG A 469 -2.86 -20.06 -8.83
C ARG A 469 -2.05 -18.86 -8.36
N GLU A 470 -1.37 -18.98 -7.22
CA GLU A 470 -0.51 -17.92 -6.70
C GLU A 470 0.60 -17.58 -7.71
N VAL A 471 1.22 -18.60 -8.31
CA VAL A 471 2.24 -18.43 -9.37
C VAL A 471 1.68 -17.66 -10.57
N LYS A 472 0.51 -18.04 -11.08
CA LYS A 472 -0.16 -17.32 -12.17
C LYS A 472 -0.45 -15.87 -11.79
N ASN A 473 -0.91 -15.62 -10.57
CA ASN A 473 -1.17 -14.28 -10.07
C ASN A 473 0.12 -13.44 -9.96
N ARG A 474 1.24 -14.05 -9.55
CA ARG A 474 2.57 -13.41 -9.55
C ARG A 474 3.06 -13.09 -10.96
N VAL A 475 2.90 -14.02 -11.91
CA VAL A 475 3.23 -13.79 -13.32
C VAL A 475 2.41 -12.61 -13.87
N GLN A 476 1.11 -12.57 -13.60
CA GLN A 476 0.25 -11.46 -14.00
C GLN A 476 0.67 -10.14 -13.33
N ALA A 477 1.02 -10.14 -12.04
CA ALA A 477 1.53 -8.97 -11.34
C ALA A 477 2.86 -8.48 -11.94
N GLY A 478 3.73 -9.41 -12.34
CA GLY A 478 4.94 -9.15 -13.10
C GLY A 478 4.65 -8.45 -14.42
N TRP A 479 3.77 -9.02 -15.26
CA TRP A 479 3.37 -8.40 -16.53
C TRP A 479 2.71 -7.04 -16.35
N ASN A 480 1.82 -6.90 -15.38
CA ASN A 480 1.21 -5.61 -15.05
C ASN A 480 2.27 -4.57 -14.67
N SER A 481 3.33 -4.97 -13.94
CA SER A 481 4.43 -4.08 -13.57
C SER A 481 5.35 -3.78 -14.76
N TRP A 482 5.62 -4.79 -15.61
CA TRP A 482 6.39 -4.65 -16.84
C TRP A 482 5.72 -3.68 -17.81
N ARG A 483 4.38 -3.76 -17.99
CA ARG A 483 3.63 -2.83 -18.85
C ARG A 483 3.76 -1.38 -18.40
N LYS A 484 3.86 -1.11 -17.09
CA LYS A 484 4.06 0.25 -16.54
C LYS A 484 5.42 0.85 -16.93
N VAL A 485 6.41 0.00 -17.16
CA VAL A 485 7.78 0.40 -17.55
C VAL A 485 8.09 0.11 -19.01
N SER A 486 7.12 -0.35 -19.81
CA SER A 486 7.31 -0.77 -21.20
C SER A 486 7.95 0.31 -22.07
N GLY A 487 7.56 1.57 -21.90
CA GLY A 487 8.13 2.70 -22.63
C GLY A 487 9.59 3.02 -22.29
N VAL A 488 10.11 2.52 -21.16
CA VAL A 488 11.55 2.61 -20.80
C VAL A 488 12.23 1.31 -21.22
N ILE A 489 11.73 0.17 -20.75
CA ILE A 489 12.38 -1.13 -20.91
C ILE A 489 12.35 -1.64 -22.37
N GLY A 490 11.37 -1.21 -23.17
CA GLY A 490 11.24 -1.54 -24.60
C GLY A 490 11.91 -0.54 -25.53
N GLY A 491 12.54 0.53 -25.01
CA GLY A 491 13.23 1.50 -25.86
C GLY A 491 14.47 0.89 -26.53
N ARG A 492 14.61 1.07 -27.84
CA ARG A 492 15.77 0.56 -28.60
C ARG A 492 17.10 1.19 -28.18
N ARG A 493 17.05 2.44 -27.71
CA ARG A 493 18.23 3.21 -27.26
C ARG A 493 18.64 2.94 -25.81
N VAL A 494 17.91 2.10 -25.09
CA VAL A 494 18.22 1.76 -23.69
C VAL A 494 19.17 0.57 -23.68
N SER A 495 20.29 0.69 -22.96
CA SER A 495 21.23 -0.42 -22.82
C SER A 495 20.57 -1.63 -22.15
N ALA A 496 21.01 -2.83 -22.51
CA ALA A 496 20.50 -4.06 -21.92
C ALA A 496 20.71 -4.13 -20.40
N LYS A 497 21.83 -3.57 -19.92
CA LYS A 497 22.17 -3.44 -18.49
C LYS A 497 21.11 -2.64 -17.74
N VAL A 498 20.74 -1.47 -18.26
CA VAL A 498 19.69 -0.62 -17.67
C VAL A 498 18.34 -1.34 -17.72
N LYS A 499 17.98 -1.98 -18.83
CA LYS A 499 16.74 -2.78 -18.94
C LYS A 499 16.67 -3.88 -17.87
N GLY A 500 17.79 -4.57 -17.64
CA GLY A 500 17.95 -5.54 -16.57
C GLY A 500 17.75 -4.91 -15.19
N LYS A 501 18.38 -3.76 -14.91
CA LYS A 501 18.19 -3.03 -13.64
C LYS A 501 16.72 -2.65 -13.43
N VAL A 502 16.04 -2.10 -14.44
CA VAL A 502 14.60 -1.79 -14.37
C VAL A 502 13.78 -3.03 -14.02
N TYR A 503 14.04 -4.16 -14.67
CA TYR A 503 13.37 -5.42 -14.38
C TYR A 503 13.58 -5.84 -12.91
N ARG A 504 14.84 -5.85 -12.44
CA ARG A 504 15.20 -6.24 -11.07
C ARG A 504 14.59 -5.35 -10.00
N THR A 505 14.50 -4.05 -10.27
CA THR A 505 14.03 -3.05 -9.30
C THR A 505 12.51 -2.94 -9.27
N VAL A 506 11.81 -3.10 -10.40
CA VAL A 506 10.35 -2.82 -10.50
C VAL A 506 9.52 -4.07 -10.76
N VAL A 507 9.97 -4.97 -11.65
CA VAL A 507 9.16 -6.09 -12.14
C VAL A 507 9.32 -7.33 -11.26
N ARG A 508 10.56 -7.74 -10.98
CA ARG A 508 10.86 -8.92 -10.15
C ARG A 508 10.23 -8.84 -8.76
N PRO A 509 10.27 -7.71 -8.02
CA PRO A 509 9.65 -7.65 -6.69
C PRO A 509 8.14 -7.90 -6.72
N ALA A 510 7.43 -7.48 -7.78
CA ALA A 510 6.00 -7.76 -7.95
C ALA A 510 5.73 -9.26 -8.16
N MET A 511 6.63 -9.97 -8.84
CA MET A 511 6.56 -11.42 -9.02
C MET A 511 6.96 -12.18 -7.74
N MET A 512 7.89 -11.65 -6.95
CA MET A 512 8.38 -12.35 -5.75
C MET A 512 7.47 -12.20 -4.52
N TYR A 513 6.64 -11.15 -4.44
CA TYR A 513 5.84 -10.86 -3.25
C TYR A 513 5.06 -12.08 -2.74
N GLY A 514 5.37 -12.54 -1.52
CA GLY A 514 4.69 -13.65 -0.83
C GLY A 514 5.24 -15.04 -1.17
N LEU A 515 6.09 -15.18 -2.21
CA LEU A 515 6.67 -16.48 -2.59
C LEU A 515 7.66 -17.00 -1.54
N GLU A 516 8.20 -16.13 -0.68
CA GLU A 516 9.07 -16.51 0.43
C GLU A 516 8.38 -17.42 1.47
N THR A 517 7.05 -17.46 1.47
CA THR A 517 6.22 -18.33 2.35
C THR A 517 5.63 -19.55 1.62
N VAL A 518 5.95 -19.75 0.34
CA VAL A 518 5.33 -20.77 -0.51
C VAL A 518 6.33 -21.87 -0.84
N ALA A 519 5.88 -23.12 -0.70
CA ALA A 519 6.60 -24.31 -1.14
C ALA A 519 6.43 -24.52 -2.65
N ILE A 520 7.07 -23.67 -3.47
CA ILE A 520 7.02 -23.78 -4.94
C ILE A 520 7.66 -25.11 -5.39
N GLY A 521 7.02 -25.81 -6.31
CA GLY A 521 7.59 -27.00 -6.97
C GLY A 521 8.41 -26.64 -8.20
N ARG A 522 9.17 -27.60 -8.73
CA ARG A 522 9.99 -27.42 -9.95
C ARG A 522 9.19 -26.91 -11.15
N ARG A 523 7.99 -27.46 -11.38
CA ARG A 523 7.09 -27.01 -12.45
C ARG A 523 6.70 -25.53 -12.29
N GLN A 524 6.37 -25.10 -11.08
CA GLN A 524 5.99 -23.71 -10.80
C GLN A 524 7.18 -22.76 -10.92
N GLU A 525 8.37 -23.20 -10.51
CA GLU A 525 9.62 -22.47 -10.70
C GLU A 525 9.92 -22.26 -12.19
N GLU A 526 9.80 -23.31 -13.00
CA GLU A 526 9.94 -23.25 -14.46
C GLU A 526 8.93 -22.28 -15.09
N GLU A 527 7.68 -22.25 -14.63
CA GLU A 527 6.66 -21.31 -15.10
C GLU A 527 7.05 -19.83 -14.84
N LEU A 528 7.61 -19.54 -13.66
CA LEU A 528 8.11 -18.21 -13.30
C LEU A 528 9.33 -17.83 -14.12
N GLU A 529 10.26 -18.76 -14.36
CA GLU A 529 11.44 -18.53 -15.19
C GLU A 529 11.10 -18.30 -16.65
N VAL A 530 10.14 -19.04 -17.21
CA VAL A 530 9.63 -18.82 -18.56
C VAL A 530 9.02 -17.43 -18.68
N ALA A 531 8.24 -16.99 -17.69
CA ALA A 531 7.67 -15.65 -17.68
C ALA A 531 8.76 -14.55 -17.60
N GLU A 532 9.75 -14.69 -16.71
CA GLU A 532 10.89 -13.78 -16.61
C GLU A 532 11.65 -13.68 -17.93
N LEU A 533 12.03 -14.83 -18.51
CA LEU A 533 12.77 -14.86 -19.78
C LEU A 533 11.97 -14.23 -20.92
N LYS A 534 10.65 -14.43 -20.96
CA LYS A 534 9.78 -13.77 -21.95
C LYS A 534 9.80 -12.25 -21.79
N MET A 535 9.75 -11.73 -20.56
CA MET A 535 9.83 -10.29 -20.28
C MET A 535 11.20 -9.69 -20.66
N LEU A 536 12.30 -10.40 -20.38
CA LEU A 536 13.66 -9.97 -20.72
C LEU A 536 13.93 -10.04 -22.22
N ARG A 537 13.46 -11.08 -22.91
CA ARG A 537 13.56 -11.17 -24.38
C ARG A 537 12.80 -10.05 -25.06
N PHE A 538 11.58 -9.78 -24.60
CA PHE A 538 10.76 -8.69 -25.13
C PHE A 538 11.44 -7.33 -24.93
N SER A 539 12.09 -7.09 -23.80
CA SER A 539 12.81 -5.83 -23.58
C SER A 539 14.01 -5.66 -24.52
N LEU A 540 14.68 -6.76 -24.90
CA LEU A 540 15.78 -6.75 -25.85
C LEU A 540 15.33 -6.76 -27.32
N GLY A 541 14.03 -6.92 -27.59
CA GLY A 541 13.53 -7.09 -28.97
C GLY A 541 13.93 -8.43 -29.60
N VAL A 542 14.26 -9.42 -28.78
CA VAL A 542 14.68 -10.76 -29.23
C VAL A 542 13.50 -11.70 -29.17
N THR A 543 13.28 -12.45 -30.24
CA THR A 543 12.25 -13.47 -30.40
C THR A 543 12.82 -14.87 -30.17
N ARG A 544 11.96 -15.90 -30.26
CA ARG A 544 12.43 -17.29 -30.26
C ARG A 544 13.11 -17.68 -31.58
N MET A 545 12.80 -16.99 -32.67
CA MET A 545 13.36 -17.28 -34.00
C MET A 545 14.84 -16.91 -34.10
N ASP A 546 15.29 -15.95 -33.28
CA ASP A 546 16.67 -15.50 -33.24
C ASP A 546 17.63 -16.52 -32.59
N ARG A 547 17.11 -17.63 -32.03
CA ARG A 547 17.87 -18.75 -31.41
C ARG A 547 18.94 -18.34 -30.38
N VAL A 548 18.83 -17.14 -29.80
CA VAL A 548 19.73 -16.66 -28.74
C VAL A 548 19.55 -17.51 -27.48
N ARG A 549 20.65 -17.99 -26.88
CA ARG A 549 20.63 -18.80 -25.65
C ARG A 549 20.14 -17.99 -24.43
N ASN A 550 19.51 -18.64 -23.45
CA ASN A 550 18.96 -17.96 -22.28
C ASN A 550 20.06 -17.34 -21.40
N GLU A 551 21.21 -17.99 -21.30
CA GLU A 551 22.39 -17.54 -20.57
C GLU A 551 22.89 -16.20 -21.12
N VAL A 552 22.84 -16.02 -22.44
CA VAL A 552 23.22 -14.76 -23.10
C VAL A 552 22.23 -13.66 -22.74
N ILE A 553 20.92 -13.93 -22.77
CA ILE A 553 19.90 -12.93 -22.37
C ILE A 553 20.13 -12.49 -20.92
N ARG A 554 20.40 -13.44 -20.02
CA ARG A 554 20.66 -13.18 -18.60
C ARG A 554 21.96 -12.42 -18.37
N GLY A 555 23.05 -12.80 -19.03
CA GLY A 555 24.34 -12.11 -18.96
C GLY A 555 24.24 -10.67 -19.46
N THR A 556 23.64 -10.47 -20.63
CA THR A 556 23.44 -9.14 -21.24
C THR A 556 22.57 -8.21 -20.39
N THR A 557 21.63 -8.77 -19.62
CA THR A 557 20.78 -8.01 -18.68
C THR A 557 21.27 -8.05 -17.24
N GLN A 558 22.40 -8.68 -16.94
CA GLN A 558 22.92 -8.88 -15.58
C GLN A 558 21.89 -9.45 -14.59
N THR A 559 21.12 -10.43 -15.05
CA THR A 559 19.95 -10.95 -14.33
C THR A 559 20.14 -12.42 -13.97
N GLY A 560 20.34 -12.70 -12.69
CA GLY A 560 20.37 -14.07 -12.13
C GLY A 560 19.05 -14.82 -12.32
N ARG A 561 19.05 -16.13 -12.07
CA ARG A 561 17.85 -16.98 -12.27
C ARG A 561 16.75 -16.63 -11.27
N PHE A 562 15.50 -16.74 -11.71
CA PHE A 562 14.36 -16.47 -10.82
C PHE A 562 14.33 -17.47 -9.67
N GLY A 563 14.57 -18.76 -9.95
CA GLY A 563 14.61 -19.83 -8.95
C GLY A 563 15.58 -19.56 -7.80
N GLU A 564 16.81 -19.18 -8.14
CA GLU A 564 17.86 -18.78 -7.19
C GLU A 564 17.42 -17.61 -6.32
N LYS A 565 16.76 -16.60 -6.92
CA LYS A 565 16.27 -15.43 -6.18
C LYS A 565 15.07 -15.74 -5.29
N ALA A 566 14.18 -16.63 -5.72
CA ALA A 566 13.08 -17.11 -4.91
C ALA A 566 13.59 -17.92 -3.71
N ARG A 567 14.61 -18.77 -3.92
CA ARG A 567 15.33 -19.50 -2.87
C ARG A 567 15.98 -18.56 -1.86
N GLU A 568 16.77 -17.59 -2.35
CA GLU A 568 17.40 -16.57 -1.51
C GLU A 568 16.36 -15.82 -0.66
N ALA A 569 15.21 -15.46 -1.24
CA ALA A 569 14.13 -14.81 -0.50
C ALA A 569 13.51 -15.70 0.59
N ARG A 570 13.28 -16.98 0.30
CA ARG A 570 12.75 -17.95 1.26
C ARG A 570 13.74 -18.23 2.39
N LEU A 571 15.03 -18.41 2.10
CA LEU A 571 16.07 -18.57 3.12
C LEU A 571 16.29 -17.30 3.93
N ARG A 572 16.19 -16.12 3.32
CA ARG A 572 16.24 -14.84 4.04
C ARG A 572 15.08 -14.73 5.04
N TRP A 573 13.87 -15.10 4.62
CA TRP A 573 12.70 -15.15 5.48
C TRP A 573 12.87 -16.18 6.60
N PHE A 574 13.26 -17.41 6.27
CA PHE A 574 13.50 -18.47 7.25
C PHE A 574 14.52 -18.03 8.31
N GLY A 575 15.67 -17.49 7.90
CA GLY A 575 16.66 -16.96 8.85
C GLY A 575 16.12 -15.78 9.67
N HIS A 576 15.22 -14.96 9.12
CA HIS A 576 14.53 -13.93 9.91
C HIS A 576 13.71 -14.57 11.03
N VAL A 577 12.90 -15.59 10.70
CA VAL A 577 12.08 -16.32 11.66
C VAL A 577 12.94 -17.01 12.72
N GLN A 578 14.04 -17.67 12.34
CA GLN A 578 14.91 -18.40 13.26
C GLN A 578 15.58 -17.51 14.32
N ARG A 579 15.87 -16.25 13.98
CA ARG A 579 16.46 -15.27 14.92
C ARG A 579 15.45 -14.59 15.85
N ARG A 580 14.16 -14.94 15.76
CA ARG A 580 13.13 -14.40 16.65
C ARG A 580 13.00 -15.28 17.90
N ASP A 581 12.43 -14.69 18.94
CA ASP A 581 12.05 -15.39 20.16
C ASP A 581 10.96 -16.45 19.88
N SER A 582 10.78 -17.39 20.81
CA SER A 582 9.80 -18.48 20.70
C SER A 582 8.35 -17.98 20.69
N GLY A 583 8.06 -16.80 21.26
CA GLY A 583 6.72 -16.21 21.27
C GLY A 583 6.29 -15.66 19.91
N TYR A 584 7.24 -15.28 19.06
CA TYR A 584 6.98 -14.79 17.71
C TYR A 584 6.25 -15.83 16.86
N ILE A 585 5.17 -15.41 16.19
CA ILE A 585 4.28 -16.32 15.45
C ILE A 585 5.03 -17.21 14.45
N GLY A 586 6.05 -16.70 13.76
CA GLY A 586 6.81 -17.51 12.82
C GLY A 586 7.51 -18.70 13.49
N ARG A 587 8.06 -18.50 14.70
CA ARG A 587 8.68 -19.58 15.49
C ARG A 587 7.63 -20.54 16.01
N ARG A 588 6.56 -20.02 16.63
CA ARG A 588 5.42 -20.85 17.09
C ARG A 588 4.87 -21.73 15.98
N MET A 589 4.70 -21.20 14.77
CA MET A 589 4.19 -21.98 13.63
C MET A 589 5.18 -23.01 13.09
N LEU A 590 6.50 -22.80 13.23
CA LEU A 590 7.48 -23.83 12.90
C LEU A 590 7.48 -24.97 13.91
N GLU A 591 7.30 -24.65 15.19
CA GLU A 591 7.35 -25.58 16.34
C GLU A 591 6.01 -26.29 16.61
N MET A 592 4.89 -25.70 16.20
CA MET A 592 3.54 -26.24 16.42
C MET A 592 3.41 -27.64 15.82
N GLU A 593 3.10 -28.63 16.65
CA GLU A 593 2.76 -29.99 16.19
C GLU A 593 1.25 -30.17 16.25
N LEU A 594 0.66 -30.72 15.18
CA LEU A 594 -0.75 -31.08 15.17
C LEU A 594 -0.91 -32.60 15.10
N PRO A 595 -1.86 -33.18 15.86
CA PRO A 595 -2.12 -34.61 15.84
C PRO A 595 -2.70 -35.05 14.49
N GLY A 596 -2.20 -36.16 13.97
CA GLY A 596 -2.63 -36.78 12.73
C GLY A 596 -1.47 -37.41 11.96
N ARG A 597 -1.77 -38.12 10.88
CA ARG A 597 -0.74 -38.73 10.01
C ARG A 597 -0.93 -38.24 8.58
N ARG A 598 0.21 -38.00 7.92
CA ARG A 598 0.22 -37.61 6.51
C ARG A 598 -0.36 -38.74 5.65
N LYS A 599 -1.19 -38.37 4.68
CA LYS A 599 -1.77 -39.31 3.72
C LYS A 599 -0.66 -40.12 3.01
N ARG A 600 -0.83 -41.44 2.92
CA ARG A 600 0.07 -42.34 2.17
C ARG A 600 0.09 -41.98 0.68
N GLY A 601 1.24 -42.18 0.02
CA GLY A 601 1.43 -41.94 -1.42
C GLY A 601 2.34 -40.74 -1.71
N ARG A 602 1.90 -39.82 -2.57
CA ARG A 602 2.62 -38.60 -2.96
C ARG A 602 2.07 -37.38 -2.23
N PRO A 603 2.49 -37.11 -0.98
CA PRO A 603 1.98 -35.98 -0.23
C PRO A 603 2.46 -34.64 -0.83
N LYS A 604 1.71 -33.57 -0.55
CA LYS A 604 2.05 -32.21 -1.00
C LYS A 604 3.32 -31.71 -0.32
N ARG A 605 4.21 -31.06 -1.06
CA ARG A 605 5.47 -30.47 -0.56
C ARG A 605 5.18 -29.49 0.58
N ARG A 606 5.89 -29.63 1.71
CA ARG A 606 5.82 -28.68 2.83
C ARG A 606 6.68 -27.45 2.60
N TYR A 607 6.39 -26.40 3.35
CA TYR A 607 7.30 -25.27 3.47
C TYR A 607 8.70 -25.72 3.94
N MET A 608 8.75 -26.52 5.02
CA MET A 608 10.04 -27.00 5.56
C MET A 608 10.75 -27.99 4.64
N ASP A 609 10.04 -28.74 3.80
CA ASP A 609 10.67 -29.58 2.77
C ASP A 609 11.40 -28.69 1.76
N ALA A 610 10.78 -27.59 1.32
CA ALA A 610 11.41 -26.63 0.41
C ALA A 610 12.60 -25.90 1.05
N VAL A 611 12.49 -25.49 2.32
CA VAL A 611 13.61 -24.85 3.04
C VAL A 611 14.80 -25.81 3.20
N ARG A 612 14.57 -27.08 3.56
CA ARG A 612 15.65 -28.07 3.69
C ARG A 612 16.38 -28.32 2.38
N GLU A 613 15.64 -28.49 1.29
CA GLU A 613 16.23 -28.64 -0.04
C GLU A 613 17.02 -27.39 -0.45
N ASP A 614 16.49 -26.20 -0.19
CA ASP A 614 17.18 -24.94 -0.46
C ASP A 614 18.49 -24.82 0.35
N MET A 615 18.46 -25.18 1.63
CA MET A 615 19.65 -25.19 2.49
C MET A 615 20.71 -26.19 1.99
N GLN A 616 20.28 -27.37 1.53
CA GLN A 616 21.17 -28.38 0.93
C GLN A 616 21.83 -27.86 -0.35
N ILE A 617 21.07 -27.20 -1.23
CA ILE A 617 21.59 -26.66 -2.50
C ILE A 617 22.61 -25.54 -2.25
N VAL A 618 22.37 -24.69 -1.24
CA VAL A 618 23.28 -23.57 -0.89
C VAL A 618 24.45 -24.02 -0.02
N GLY A 619 24.32 -25.14 0.71
CA GLY A 619 25.33 -25.64 1.63
C GLY A 619 25.33 -24.92 2.98
N VAL A 620 24.14 -24.54 3.49
CA VAL A 620 23.97 -23.86 4.79
C VAL A 620 23.23 -24.73 5.78
N ARG A 621 23.42 -24.48 7.08
CA ARG A 621 22.72 -25.15 8.17
C ARG A 621 21.87 -24.17 8.99
N VAL A 622 21.02 -24.69 9.87
CA VAL A 622 20.13 -23.85 10.68
C VAL A 622 20.95 -22.99 11.66
N GLU A 623 22.05 -23.52 12.18
CA GLU A 623 22.95 -22.84 13.11
C GLU A 623 23.61 -21.61 12.47
N ASP A 624 23.83 -21.62 11.15
CA ASP A 624 24.37 -20.47 10.42
C ASP A 624 23.42 -19.25 10.47
N THR A 625 22.14 -19.43 10.84
CA THR A 625 21.16 -18.34 10.91
C THR A 625 21.41 -17.37 12.05
N GLU A 626 22.15 -17.77 13.10
CA GLU A 626 22.45 -16.95 14.29
C GLU A 626 23.23 -15.70 13.91
N ASN A 627 24.26 -15.85 13.06
CA ASN A 627 25.01 -14.72 12.54
C ASN A 627 24.33 -14.16 11.28
N ARG A 628 23.64 -13.03 11.45
CA ARG A 628 22.88 -12.38 10.36
C ARG A 628 23.74 -12.02 9.14
N GLU A 629 24.96 -11.55 9.35
CA GLU A 629 25.84 -11.11 8.25
C GLU A 629 26.38 -12.30 7.47
N ARG A 630 26.88 -13.31 8.19
CA ARG A 630 27.31 -14.58 7.60
C ARG A 630 26.18 -15.27 6.85
N TRP A 631 25.00 -15.42 7.47
CA TRP A 631 23.81 -15.99 6.82
C TRP A 631 23.50 -15.27 5.51
N LYS A 632 23.44 -13.94 5.55
CA LYS A 632 23.14 -13.11 4.37
C LYS A 632 24.19 -13.30 3.27
N SER A 633 25.47 -13.42 3.62
CA SER A 633 26.54 -13.66 2.66
C SER A 633 26.42 -15.04 2.01
N MET A 634 26.16 -16.08 2.81
CA MET A 634 26.08 -17.47 2.32
C MET A 634 24.88 -17.71 1.40
N ILE A 635 23.71 -17.14 1.72
CA ILE A 635 22.50 -17.34 0.90
C ILE A 635 22.42 -16.43 -0.33
N CYS A 636 23.33 -15.45 -0.45
CA CYS A 636 23.26 -14.46 -1.52
C CYS A 636 23.63 -15.14 -2.85
N CYS A 637 22.64 -15.29 -3.74
CA CYS A 637 22.91 -15.67 -5.11
C CYS A 637 23.22 -14.39 -5.89
N GLY A 638 24.44 -14.17 -6.37
CA GLY A 638 24.81 -12.93 -7.09
C GLY A 638 23.82 -12.59 -8.23
N ASN A 639 23.49 -11.31 -8.40
CA ASN A 639 23.28 -10.84 -9.77
C ASN A 639 24.70 -10.57 -10.30
N PRO A 640 25.09 -11.10 -11.47
CA PRO A 640 26.43 -10.87 -12.02
C PRO A 640 26.71 -9.38 -12.24
#